data_AF-A0A841WPT5-F1
#
_entry.id   AF-A0A841WPT5-F1
#
_cell.length_a   1.000
_cell.length_b   1.000
_cell.length_c   1.000
_cell.angle_alpha   90.00
_cell.angle_beta   90.00
_cell.angle_gamma   90.00
#
_symmetry.space_group_name_H-M   'P 1'
#
loop_
_entity.id
_entity.type
_entity.pdbx_description
1 polymer ?
#
loop_
_entity_poly.entity_id
_entity_poly.type
_entity_poly.pdbx_seq_one_letter_code
_entity_poly.pdbx_strand_id
1 'polypeptide(L)'
;MMAIELVGFASLPADTYGEGPASGEEISGNGRTGPFPGQPIQGFSGVQFANNNSLYFLSDNGYGSKDNSEDFLLRIHRLDPSFKGRENGDGTVKVLDYIQLADPHNKIPFSIVNEGTSERLLTGADFDVESFVFDKDGTIWVGEEFGPYLLHFDAAGNLLEAPIATPDFFKTLDGEAPFVIGHRGASGKLPEHTLEAYKQAIEDGADFIEPDLVVTKDGVLIARHEPALAILNADGTVNFSNTTTDVYDITKYPQFADRKKTVSLDGTEITGWFAEDFTLEEIKSLKAIQRLPFRDQSFNGEFEIPTLAEVIDLVKQVEAETGKKIGIYPETKHPTYFAQEATYVGTTEKINRNISEILIDTLKAENFTDPSRIFIQSFEVGNLKDLHDRIMPNAGVDIPLVQLLDAAGIALDGTLIETQPYDFQVNNDSRTYGDLRTTQGLAEIATYADGIGPWKRMIVSVRGTDANNDGLADDINNDGVVDESDRSVLPPTTLVADAHNAGLQVHPYTFRNEDLYLAADYKGNPELEFQQFFQLGVDALFTDFPDTGDKVRDFLSNPENNLVRSPQNPDAISGDAFPNLGGSKGFEGGAINASKTKLYLLLEGTVQGDTPGALRINEFDIASKEYTGKKLYYKLENPGYAIGDLAVINDNEYLVIERDNGQGAAAQFKKIYKIDLSKTDADGYVEKQEVANLLNIQDPNDLNGDGKTTFDFPFVTIENVLVVDKNTILVANDNNYPFSTGRPGNDPQNPVIDNNEIILLKLETPLNLAPGLGQPPAEQLNFGSSNSDSITVEPNQTLFTGDGADFVESTEGNTIQTGSGEDTVLVGSDSSVSAGD
;
A
#
# COMPACT_ATOMS: atom_id res chain seq x y z
N MET A 1 31.15 -6.62 16.68
CA MET A 1 30.17 -5.59 17.06
C MET A 1 30.92 -4.30 17.18
N MET A 2 30.52 -3.28 16.42
CA MET A 2 31.08 -1.94 16.59
C MET A 2 30.67 -1.44 17.96
N ALA A 3 31.60 -0.87 18.71
CA ALA A 3 31.32 -0.36 20.05
C ALA A 3 30.91 1.12 19.94
N ILE A 4 29.65 1.43 20.26
CA ILE A 4 29.19 2.81 20.41
C ILE A 4 29.23 3.21 21.90
N GLU A 5 29.57 4.46 22.17
CA GLU A 5 29.78 4.99 23.51
C GLU A 5 28.74 6.07 23.82
N LEU A 6 28.07 5.96 24.96
CA LEU A 6 27.23 7.02 25.52
C LEU A 6 28.15 8.15 26.00
N VAL A 7 28.04 9.32 25.39
CA VAL A 7 28.88 10.49 25.70
C VAL A 7 28.06 11.69 26.18
N GLY A 8 26.74 11.58 26.15
CA GLY A 8 25.80 12.59 26.62
C GLY A 8 24.51 11.93 27.09
N PHE A 9 23.98 12.34 28.24
CA PHE A 9 22.68 11.90 28.73
C PHE A 9 21.92 13.07 29.36
N ALA A 10 20.66 13.25 28.94
CA ALA A 10 19.69 14.13 29.56
C ALA A 10 18.30 13.45 29.56
N SER A 11 17.44 13.82 30.51
CA SER A 11 16.11 13.22 30.64
C SER A 11 15.06 14.26 31.01
N LEU A 12 13.97 14.30 30.24
CA LEU A 12 12.79 15.09 30.54
C LEU A 12 11.76 14.21 31.28
N PRO A 13 11.30 14.59 32.49
CA PRO A 13 10.28 13.84 33.20
C PRO A 13 9.00 13.64 32.37
N ALA A 14 8.44 12.43 32.38
CA ALA A 14 7.23 12.10 31.63
C ALA A 14 6.02 12.99 32.00
N ASP A 15 5.87 13.30 33.28
CA ASP A 15 4.81 14.18 33.79
C ASP A 15 5.19 15.67 33.63
N THR A 16 5.62 16.07 32.43
CA THR A 16 5.91 17.47 32.06
C THR A 16 4.79 18.03 31.19
N TYR A 17 4.28 19.22 31.56
CA TYR A 17 3.16 19.88 30.90
C TYR A 17 3.51 21.31 30.50
N GLY A 18 3.08 21.71 29.31
CA GLY A 18 3.16 23.06 28.77
C GLY A 18 1.87 23.85 28.93
N GLU A 19 1.91 25.12 28.54
CA GLU A 19 0.74 26.00 28.58
C GLU A 19 -0.34 25.56 27.59
N GLY A 20 -1.60 25.54 28.02
CA GLY A 20 -2.73 25.21 27.15
C GLY A 20 -3.95 24.77 27.95
N PRO A 21 -5.07 24.43 27.28
CA PRO A 21 -6.19 23.78 27.93
C PRO A 21 -5.76 22.41 28.50
N ALA A 22 -6.51 21.94 29.48
CA ALA A 22 -6.40 20.56 29.93
C ALA A 22 -6.70 19.60 28.77
N SER A 23 -6.03 18.45 28.75
CA SER A 23 -6.17 17.44 27.69
C SER A 23 -6.15 16.03 28.24
N GLY A 24 -6.45 15.05 27.39
CA GLY A 24 -6.48 13.63 27.73
C GLY A 24 -7.63 13.24 28.65
N GLU A 25 -8.80 13.88 28.51
CA GLU A 25 -9.99 13.60 29.35
C GLU A 25 -10.33 12.09 29.41
N GLU A 26 -10.15 11.37 28.29
CA GLU A 26 -10.45 9.93 28.20
C GLU A 26 -9.23 9.03 28.40
N ILE A 27 -8.08 9.60 28.79
CA ILE A 27 -6.83 8.87 28.91
C ILE A 27 -6.67 8.29 30.31
N SER A 28 -6.43 6.97 30.37
CA SER A 28 -6.07 6.27 31.59
C SER A 28 -5.08 5.14 31.29
N GLY A 29 -3.86 5.26 31.80
CA GLY A 29 -2.78 4.29 31.57
C GLY A 29 -1.67 4.43 32.62
N ASN A 30 -1.12 3.30 33.07
CA ASN A 30 0.04 3.26 33.99
C ASN A 30 -0.06 4.19 35.22
N GLY A 31 -1.26 4.26 35.81
CA GLY A 31 -1.54 5.07 37.00
C GLY A 31 -1.73 6.57 36.74
N ARG A 32 -1.79 7.00 35.48
CA ARG A 32 -2.13 8.37 35.07
C ARG A 32 -3.54 8.34 34.50
N THR A 33 -4.36 9.29 34.93
CA THR A 33 -5.71 9.48 34.41
C THR A 33 -5.94 10.97 34.23
N GLY A 34 -6.41 11.36 33.05
CA GLY A 34 -6.73 12.74 32.76
C GLY A 34 -8.05 13.22 33.42
N PRO A 35 -8.45 14.47 33.17
CA PRO A 35 -7.72 15.44 32.35
C PRO A 35 -6.42 15.90 32.99
N PHE A 36 -5.39 16.06 32.18
CA PHE A 36 -4.09 16.55 32.59
C PHE A 36 -4.11 18.07 32.79
N PRO A 37 -3.26 18.62 33.68
CA PRO A 37 -3.32 20.05 34.04
C PRO A 37 -2.97 21.03 32.90
N GLY A 38 -2.47 20.52 31.77
CA GLY A 38 -2.13 21.26 30.56
C GLY A 38 -1.75 20.28 29.45
N GLN A 39 -1.13 20.77 28.38
CA GLN A 39 -0.70 19.95 27.24
C GLN A 39 0.59 19.20 27.59
N PRO A 40 0.63 17.86 27.55
CA PRO A 40 1.86 17.10 27.76
C PRO A 40 2.95 17.52 26.77
N ILE A 41 4.21 17.60 27.23
CA ILE A 41 5.38 17.85 26.38
C ILE A 41 6.12 16.52 26.22
N GLN A 42 5.48 15.61 25.51
CA GLN A 42 5.88 14.20 25.34
C GLN A 42 5.60 13.78 23.90
N GLY A 43 5.76 12.50 23.52
CA GLY A 43 5.41 12.08 22.16
C GLY A 43 6.47 12.42 21.11
N PHE A 44 7.77 12.35 21.41
CA PHE A 44 8.77 12.96 20.52
C PHE A 44 8.98 12.17 19.23
N SER A 45 8.46 12.68 18.13
CA SER A 45 8.50 12.08 16.80
C SER A 45 9.33 12.89 15.80
N GLY A 46 10.43 13.49 16.25
CA GLY A 46 11.33 14.21 15.35
C GLY A 46 12.11 15.29 16.07
N VAL A 47 13.32 15.55 15.59
CA VAL A 47 14.26 16.46 16.24
C VAL A 47 15.06 17.29 15.24
N GLN A 48 15.23 18.58 15.51
CA GLN A 48 16.08 19.49 14.73
C GLN A 48 16.86 20.43 15.64
N PHE A 49 18.00 20.95 15.17
CA PHE A 49 18.70 22.01 15.89
C PHE A 49 17.88 23.29 15.88
N ALA A 50 17.60 23.85 17.06
CA ALA A 50 17.08 25.22 17.18
C ALA A 50 18.24 26.23 17.13
N ASN A 51 19.30 25.93 17.88
CA ASN A 51 20.58 26.64 17.85
C ASN A 51 21.68 25.72 18.42
N ASN A 52 22.82 26.29 18.79
CA ASN A 52 23.94 25.57 19.39
C ASN A 52 23.63 24.93 20.75
N ASN A 53 22.69 25.47 21.53
CA ASN A 53 22.41 25.02 22.90
C ASN A 53 21.00 24.40 23.06
N SER A 54 20.16 24.43 22.03
CA SER A 54 18.76 23.96 22.12
C SER A 54 18.30 23.22 20.87
N LEU A 55 17.30 22.37 21.06
CA LEU A 55 16.72 21.49 20.07
C LEU A 55 15.22 21.75 19.96
N TYR A 56 14.69 21.60 18.76
CA TYR A 56 13.26 21.48 18.52
C TYR A 56 12.89 20.00 18.51
N PHE A 57 11.82 19.64 19.22
CA PHE A 57 11.19 18.32 19.20
C PHE A 57 9.73 18.45 18.77
N LEU A 58 9.32 17.64 17.80
CA LEU A 58 7.92 17.53 17.40
C LEU A 58 7.21 16.56 18.36
N SER A 59 6.03 16.95 18.85
CA SER A 59 5.12 15.98 19.48
C SER A 59 4.25 15.33 18.41
N ASP A 60 4.09 14.00 18.50
CA ASP A 60 3.21 13.14 17.72
C ASP A 60 1.72 13.48 17.96
N ASN A 61 0.81 12.59 17.56
CA ASN A 61 -0.62 12.79 17.85
C ASN A 61 -0.97 12.83 19.35
N GLY A 62 -0.04 12.53 20.25
CA GLY A 62 -0.18 12.68 21.69
C GLY A 62 -0.55 11.39 22.42
N TYR A 63 -1.73 10.83 22.15
CA TYR A 63 -2.28 9.72 22.95
C TYR A 63 -2.43 8.40 22.17
N GLY A 64 -1.74 8.27 21.04
CA GLY A 64 -1.58 7.01 20.30
C GLY A 64 -2.75 6.63 19.40
N SER A 65 -3.78 7.48 19.29
CA SER A 65 -4.83 7.29 18.28
C SER A 65 -5.54 8.59 17.93
N LYS A 66 -6.20 8.61 16.76
CA LYS A 66 -7.06 9.73 16.34
C LYS A 66 -8.17 10.03 17.34
N ASP A 67 -8.86 8.99 17.81
CA ASP A 67 -10.12 9.10 18.57
C ASP A 67 -9.95 9.71 19.97
N ASN A 68 -8.75 9.59 20.57
CA ASN A 68 -8.47 10.08 21.91
C ASN A 68 -7.60 11.34 21.95
N SER A 69 -7.28 11.92 20.78
CA SER A 69 -6.33 13.02 20.63
C SER A 69 -6.95 14.34 20.15
N GLU A 70 -8.28 14.47 20.25
CA GLU A 70 -9.01 15.69 19.85
C GLU A 70 -8.61 16.91 20.68
N ASP A 71 -8.18 16.73 21.93
CA ASP A 71 -7.79 17.80 22.87
C ASP A 71 -6.26 17.98 23.00
N PHE A 72 -5.47 17.26 22.20
CA PHE A 72 -4.01 17.36 22.15
C PHE A 72 -3.58 18.32 21.03
N LEU A 73 -2.96 19.44 21.38
CA LEU A 73 -2.51 20.46 20.43
C LEU A 73 -1.16 20.10 19.81
N LEU A 74 -1.09 20.02 18.48
CA LEU A 74 0.16 19.72 17.77
C LEU A 74 1.15 20.88 17.85
N ARG A 75 2.37 20.58 18.31
CA ARG A 75 3.40 21.57 18.62
C ARG A 75 4.81 21.06 18.34
N ILE A 76 5.69 22.00 18.03
CA ILE A 76 7.14 21.79 18.01
C ILE A 76 7.72 22.51 19.21
N HIS A 77 8.22 21.76 20.19
CA HIS A 77 8.74 22.24 21.46
C HIS A 77 10.23 22.54 21.38
N ARG A 78 10.66 23.71 21.87
CA ARG A 78 12.08 24.04 22.01
C ARG A 78 12.58 23.66 23.41
N LEU A 79 13.57 22.77 23.45
CA LEU A 79 14.14 22.22 24.66
C LEU A 79 15.64 22.50 24.74
N ASP A 80 16.15 22.64 25.95
CA ASP A 80 17.56 22.86 26.29
C ASP A 80 18.02 21.70 27.19
N PRO A 81 18.57 20.61 26.62
CA PRO A 81 19.08 19.48 27.38
C PRO A 81 20.46 19.79 27.98
N SER A 82 20.57 19.70 29.30
CA SER A 82 21.83 19.86 30.02
C SER A 82 22.58 18.52 30.11
N PHE A 83 23.41 18.20 29.13
CA PHE A 83 23.97 16.85 28.98
C PHE A 83 25.07 16.52 30.00
N LYS A 84 24.89 15.45 30.77
CA LYS A 84 26.01 14.84 31.52
C LYS A 84 27.04 14.25 30.55
N GLY A 85 28.33 14.52 30.78
CA GLY A 85 29.45 13.89 30.04
C GLY A 85 29.96 14.72 28.87
N ARG A 86 29.09 15.38 28.11
CA ARG A 86 29.47 16.28 27.01
C ARG A 86 29.88 17.66 27.52
N GLU A 87 29.14 18.14 28.50
CA GLU A 87 29.31 19.42 29.19
C GLU A 87 29.24 19.20 30.71
N ASN A 88 29.40 20.26 31.50
CA ASN A 88 29.20 20.20 32.96
C ASN A 88 27.69 20.16 33.33
N GLY A 89 26.88 19.49 32.51
CA GLY A 89 25.43 19.43 32.64
C GLY A 89 24.97 18.46 33.72
N ASP A 90 23.77 18.69 34.24
CA ASP A 90 23.19 17.94 35.35
C ASP A 90 22.24 16.80 34.92
N GLY A 91 22.03 16.64 33.61
CA GLY A 91 21.18 15.62 33.01
C GLY A 91 19.71 15.99 32.95
N THR A 92 19.33 17.22 33.30
CA THR A 92 17.95 17.72 33.19
C THR A 92 17.69 18.31 31.80
N VAL A 93 16.41 18.43 31.44
CA VAL A 93 15.97 19.11 30.21
C VAL A 93 15.09 20.29 30.60
N LYS A 94 15.44 21.47 30.11
CA LYS A 94 14.65 22.69 30.31
C LYS A 94 13.73 22.92 29.12
N VAL A 95 12.45 23.12 29.39
CA VAL A 95 11.46 23.54 28.38
C VAL A 95 11.59 25.06 28.19
N LEU A 96 11.70 25.53 26.95
CA LEU A 96 11.84 26.95 26.62
C LEU A 96 10.52 27.55 26.09
N ASP A 97 10.10 27.15 24.90
CA ASP A 97 8.89 27.63 24.22
C ASP A 97 8.41 26.59 23.17
N TYR A 98 7.45 26.97 22.32
CA TYR A 98 6.91 26.10 21.28
C TYR A 98 6.44 26.88 20.05
N ILE A 99 6.39 26.19 18.91
CA ILE A 99 5.67 26.60 17.69
C ILE A 99 4.34 25.85 17.69
N GLN A 100 3.24 26.57 17.57
CA GLN A 100 1.89 26.00 17.52
C GLN A 100 1.48 25.78 16.07
N LEU A 101 1.10 24.54 15.71
CA LEU A 101 0.63 24.25 14.36
C LEU A 101 -0.86 24.63 14.20
N ALA A 102 -1.19 25.28 13.08
CA ALA A 102 -2.51 25.86 12.83
C ALA A 102 -2.82 26.01 11.32
N ASP A 103 -4.10 26.02 10.95
CA ASP A 103 -4.59 26.35 9.60
C ASP A 103 -5.49 27.61 9.58
N PRO A 104 -4.98 28.80 9.93
CA PRO A 104 -5.80 30.01 10.06
C PRO A 104 -6.36 30.53 8.71
N HIS A 105 -5.98 29.89 7.60
CA HIS A 105 -6.32 30.33 6.25
C HIS A 105 -7.18 29.32 5.47
N ASN A 106 -7.74 28.32 6.15
CA ASN A 106 -8.61 27.28 5.59
C ASN A 106 -7.98 26.60 4.36
N LYS A 107 -6.74 26.11 4.51
CA LYS A 107 -6.03 25.36 3.47
C LYS A 107 -6.41 23.88 3.45
N ILE A 108 -6.83 23.33 4.58
CA ILE A 108 -7.23 21.92 4.69
C ILE A 108 -8.61 21.74 4.04
N PRO A 109 -8.77 20.82 3.06
CA PRO A 109 -10.02 20.67 2.31
C PRO A 109 -11.07 19.78 3.00
N PHE A 110 -10.78 19.28 4.21
CA PHE A 110 -11.64 18.44 5.03
C PHE A 110 -11.83 19.03 6.44
N SER A 111 -12.81 18.52 7.18
CA SER A 111 -13.12 19.01 8.54
C SER A 111 -12.02 18.67 9.54
N ILE A 112 -11.64 19.66 10.35
CA ILE A 112 -10.73 19.50 11.50
C ILE A 112 -11.48 19.72 12.83
N VAL A 113 -10.89 19.33 13.95
CA VAL A 113 -11.50 19.49 15.29
C VAL A 113 -11.86 20.95 15.57
N ASN A 114 -10.94 21.87 15.28
CA ASN A 114 -11.11 23.30 15.57
C ASN A 114 -11.66 24.13 14.40
N GLU A 115 -12.41 23.50 13.48
CA GLU A 115 -12.95 24.10 12.25
C GLU A 115 -13.68 25.44 12.47
N GLY A 116 -14.43 25.55 13.58
CA GLY A 116 -15.25 26.71 13.92
C GLY A 116 -14.50 27.87 14.62
N THR A 117 -13.19 27.76 14.80
CA THR A 117 -12.36 28.78 15.48
C THR A 117 -11.65 29.67 14.46
N SER A 118 -11.17 30.86 14.88
CA SER A 118 -10.39 31.74 14.00
C SER A 118 -8.98 31.22 13.77
N GLU A 119 -8.40 30.61 14.80
CA GLU A 119 -7.03 30.15 14.84
C GLU A 119 -6.88 28.81 14.14
N ARG A 120 -7.92 27.94 14.18
CA ARG A 120 -7.92 26.59 13.58
C ARG A 120 -6.67 25.81 13.99
N LEU A 121 -6.44 25.75 15.31
CA LEU A 121 -5.33 25.01 15.90
C LEU A 121 -5.46 23.52 15.55
N LEU A 122 -4.38 22.92 15.08
CA LEU A 122 -4.38 21.51 14.71
C LEU A 122 -4.18 20.63 15.94
N THR A 123 -4.89 19.51 15.96
CA THR A 123 -4.85 18.53 17.06
C THR A 123 -4.35 17.18 16.58
N GLY A 124 -4.00 16.29 17.51
CA GLY A 124 -3.61 14.91 17.18
C GLY A 124 -4.72 14.08 16.55
N ALA A 125 -5.98 14.52 16.65
CA ALA A 125 -7.06 13.95 15.86
C ALA A 125 -7.08 14.43 14.41
N ASP A 126 -6.45 15.56 14.08
CA ASP A 126 -6.41 16.08 12.71
C ASP A 126 -5.31 15.40 11.89
N PHE A 127 -4.10 15.31 12.44
CA PHE A 127 -2.92 14.71 11.82
C PHE A 127 -2.07 13.93 12.84
N ASP A 128 -1.37 12.93 12.32
CA ASP A 128 -0.40 12.12 13.06
C ASP A 128 0.99 12.48 12.56
N VAL A 129 1.62 13.49 13.16
CA VAL A 129 2.84 14.10 12.64
C VAL A 129 4.08 13.40 13.20
N GLU A 130 4.97 12.93 12.32
CA GLU A 130 6.07 12.03 12.73
C GLU A 130 7.46 12.47 12.24
N SER A 131 7.55 13.61 11.54
CA SER A 131 8.85 14.15 11.16
C SER A 131 8.74 15.61 10.76
N PHE A 132 9.81 16.37 10.96
CA PHE A 132 9.88 17.74 10.45
C PHE A 132 11.30 18.18 10.10
N VAL A 133 11.39 19.12 9.15
CA VAL A 133 12.64 19.75 8.72
C VAL A 133 12.46 21.23 8.39
N PHE A 134 13.50 22.04 8.62
CA PHE A 134 13.54 23.44 8.23
C PHE A 134 14.13 23.64 6.83
N ASP A 135 13.40 24.36 5.96
CA ASP A 135 13.91 24.79 4.66
C ASP A 135 14.91 25.97 4.82
N LYS A 136 15.46 26.46 3.71
CA LYS A 136 16.44 27.56 3.64
C LYS A 136 15.88 28.93 4.00
N ASP A 137 14.57 29.12 3.85
CA ASP A 137 13.86 30.36 4.17
C ASP A 137 13.21 30.35 5.55
N GLY A 138 13.36 29.24 6.29
CA GLY A 138 12.84 29.06 7.64
C GLY A 138 11.44 28.48 7.71
N THR A 139 10.81 28.14 6.58
CA THR A 139 9.57 27.35 6.61
C THR A 139 9.83 25.92 7.06
N ILE A 140 8.75 25.22 7.42
CA ILE A 140 8.78 23.91 8.05
C ILE A 140 8.01 22.93 7.19
N TRP A 141 8.68 21.85 6.78
CA TRP A 141 8.04 20.70 6.14
C TRP A 141 7.81 19.61 7.17
N VAL A 142 6.62 19.01 7.17
CA VAL A 142 6.20 17.98 8.14
C VAL A 142 5.58 16.79 7.40
N GLY A 143 6.04 15.58 7.71
CA GLY A 143 5.41 14.33 7.25
C GLY A 143 4.38 13.84 8.28
N GLU A 144 3.27 13.27 7.81
CA GLU A 144 2.22 12.73 8.69
C GLU A 144 1.70 11.35 8.24
N GLU A 145 1.00 10.62 9.13
CA GLU A 145 0.63 9.23 8.91
C GLU A 145 -0.81 8.93 8.46
N PHE A 146 -1.78 9.78 8.83
CA PHE A 146 -3.20 9.48 8.65
C PHE A 146 -3.64 9.62 7.19
N GLY A 147 -3.03 10.48 6.41
CA GLY A 147 -3.34 10.62 4.99
C GLY A 147 -2.10 10.67 4.10
N PRO A 148 -1.04 9.93 4.46
CA PRO A 148 0.35 10.24 4.16
C PRO A 148 0.56 11.55 3.41
N TYR A 149 0.40 12.66 4.11
CA TYR A 149 0.55 14.00 3.56
C TYR A 149 1.93 14.58 3.85
N LEU A 150 2.39 15.43 2.93
CA LEU A 150 3.42 16.40 3.22
C LEU A 150 2.75 17.75 3.52
N LEU A 151 2.98 18.27 4.72
CA LEU A 151 2.46 19.54 5.21
C LEU A 151 3.56 20.61 5.16
N HIS A 152 3.17 21.87 4.93
CA HIS A 152 4.11 22.99 4.80
C HIS A 152 3.66 24.20 5.60
N PHE A 153 4.42 24.57 6.62
CA PHE A 153 4.11 25.65 7.54
C PHE A 153 5.11 26.79 7.43
N ASP A 154 4.69 28.01 7.76
CA ASP A 154 5.63 29.10 8.02
C ASP A 154 6.40 28.87 9.33
N ALA A 155 7.40 29.72 9.60
CA ALA A 155 8.21 29.65 10.82
C ALA A 155 7.40 29.88 12.12
N ALA A 156 6.16 30.36 12.02
CA ALA A 156 5.25 30.56 13.14
C ALA A 156 4.25 29.41 13.32
N GLY A 157 4.27 28.40 12.44
CA GLY A 157 3.39 27.23 12.50
C GLY A 157 2.06 27.39 11.76
N ASN A 158 1.90 28.39 10.88
CA ASN A 158 0.70 28.53 10.08
C ASN A 158 0.84 27.77 8.75
N LEU A 159 -0.15 26.96 8.41
CA LEU A 159 -0.18 26.17 7.19
C LEU A 159 -0.23 27.08 5.94
N LEU A 160 0.71 26.86 5.01
CA LEU A 160 0.90 27.70 3.83
C LEU A 160 0.05 27.25 2.64
N GLU A 161 -0.16 25.94 2.49
CA GLU A 161 -0.87 25.32 1.37
C GLU A 161 -1.63 24.07 1.81
N ALA A 162 -2.48 23.56 0.92
CA ALA A 162 -3.22 22.33 1.21
C ALA A 162 -2.25 21.15 1.41
N PRO A 163 -2.60 20.17 2.27
CA PRO A 163 -1.82 18.94 2.41
C PRO A 163 -1.51 18.30 1.06
N ILE A 164 -0.25 17.95 0.81
CA ILE A 164 0.20 17.36 -0.45
C ILE A 164 0.14 15.84 -0.31
N ALA A 165 -0.75 15.18 -1.05
CA ALA A 165 -0.94 13.74 -0.97
C ALA A 165 0.18 12.94 -1.62
N THR A 166 0.50 11.79 -1.01
CA THR A 166 1.50 10.86 -1.54
C THR A 166 0.94 10.05 -2.71
N PRO A 167 1.55 10.10 -3.90
CA PRO A 167 1.10 9.32 -5.05
C PRO A 167 1.42 7.83 -4.90
N ASP A 168 0.53 6.99 -5.41
CA ASP A 168 0.78 5.58 -5.73
C ASP A 168 0.90 5.42 -7.26
N PHE A 169 1.20 4.21 -7.73
CA PHE A 169 1.35 3.90 -9.15
C PHE A 169 0.84 2.49 -9.44
N PHE A 170 0.55 2.21 -10.71
CA PHE A 170 0.19 0.85 -11.13
C PHE A 170 1.38 -0.10 -10.92
N LYS A 171 1.10 -1.22 -10.25
CA LYS A 171 2.08 -2.27 -9.90
C LYS A 171 1.93 -3.49 -10.81
N THR A 172 1.38 -3.29 -12.00
CA THR A 172 1.33 -4.29 -13.07
C THR A 172 2.76 -4.69 -13.44
N LEU A 173 2.90 -5.87 -14.05
CA LEU A 173 4.16 -6.46 -14.44
C LEU A 173 4.95 -5.55 -15.41
N ASP A 174 4.25 -4.80 -16.26
CA ASP A 174 4.84 -3.83 -17.19
C ASP A 174 4.87 -2.38 -16.67
N GLY A 175 4.18 -2.11 -15.54
CA GLY A 175 4.05 -0.79 -14.93
C GLY A 175 3.03 0.15 -15.59
N GLU A 176 2.25 -0.34 -16.57
CA GLU A 176 1.21 0.41 -17.27
C GLU A 176 -0.18 0.21 -16.64
N ALA A 177 -1.17 0.96 -17.10
CA ALA A 177 -2.54 0.80 -16.64
C ALA A 177 -3.10 -0.60 -17.02
N PRO A 178 -3.82 -1.27 -16.11
CA PRO A 178 -4.30 -2.63 -16.34
C PRO A 178 -5.40 -2.71 -17.40
N PHE A 179 -5.56 -3.88 -18.03
CA PHE A 179 -6.63 -4.10 -19.01
C PHE A 179 -7.98 -4.36 -18.36
N VAL A 180 -9.05 -3.91 -19.03
CA VAL A 180 -10.44 -4.24 -18.69
C VAL A 180 -10.94 -5.26 -19.70
N ILE A 181 -11.31 -6.45 -19.21
CA ILE A 181 -11.78 -7.56 -20.04
C ILE A 181 -13.29 -7.72 -19.85
N GLY A 182 -14.04 -7.57 -20.95
CA GLY A 182 -15.49 -7.82 -20.97
C GLY A 182 -15.78 -9.31 -20.87
N HIS A 183 -16.04 -9.78 -19.65
CA HIS A 183 -16.32 -11.18 -19.34
C HIS A 183 -17.67 -11.58 -19.95
N ARG A 184 -17.59 -12.37 -21.02
CA ARG A 184 -18.71 -12.75 -21.88
C ARG A 184 -19.39 -11.55 -22.56
N GLY A 185 -18.67 -10.44 -22.71
CA GLY A 185 -19.19 -9.13 -23.11
C GLY A 185 -19.66 -8.30 -21.90
N ALA A 186 -20.56 -7.34 -22.12
CA ALA A 186 -21.21 -6.58 -21.04
C ALA A 186 -22.36 -7.40 -20.44
N SER A 187 -22.02 -8.58 -19.90
CA SER A 187 -22.97 -9.62 -19.48
C SER A 187 -23.82 -9.22 -18.26
N GLY A 188 -23.43 -8.16 -17.56
CA GLY A 188 -24.23 -7.47 -16.56
C GLY A 188 -25.47 -6.76 -17.12
N LYS A 189 -25.40 -6.37 -18.41
CA LYS A 189 -26.41 -5.54 -19.10
C LYS A 189 -27.20 -6.32 -20.15
N LEU A 190 -26.56 -7.28 -20.82
CA LEU A 190 -27.12 -8.03 -21.95
C LEU A 190 -26.90 -9.54 -21.77
N PRO A 191 -27.68 -10.41 -22.45
CA PRO A 191 -27.41 -11.85 -22.46
C PRO A 191 -25.96 -12.15 -22.88
N GLU A 192 -25.26 -12.92 -22.04
CA GLU A 192 -23.84 -13.30 -22.23
C GLU A 192 -23.57 -13.95 -23.60
N HIS A 193 -22.37 -13.71 -24.15
CA HIS A 193 -21.92 -14.22 -25.44
C HIS A 193 -22.87 -13.95 -26.62
N THR A 194 -23.29 -12.70 -26.74
CA THR A 194 -23.99 -12.19 -27.93
C THR A 194 -23.10 -11.13 -28.60
N LEU A 195 -23.25 -10.91 -29.91
CA LEU A 195 -22.51 -9.83 -30.58
C LEU A 195 -22.86 -8.46 -29.98
N GLU A 196 -24.08 -8.32 -29.48
CA GLU A 196 -24.59 -7.13 -28.80
C GLU A 196 -23.91 -6.92 -27.45
N ALA A 197 -23.77 -7.96 -26.62
CA ALA A 197 -23.00 -7.87 -25.38
C ALA A 197 -21.53 -7.50 -25.64
N TYR A 198 -20.93 -8.04 -26.70
CA TYR A 198 -19.56 -7.69 -27.08
C TYR A 198 -19.41 -6.25 -27.58
N LYS A 199 -20.34 -5.79 -28.43
CA LYS A 199 -20.37 -4.38 -28.86
C LYS A 199 -20.51 -3.44 -27.67
N GLN A 200 -21.42 -3.75 -26.76
CA GLN A 200 -21.61 -2.94 -25.56
C GLN A 200 -20.36 -2.91 -24.68
N ALA A 201 -19.67 -4.04 -24.49
CA ALA A 201 -18.41 -4.06 -23.74
C ALA A 201 -17.33 -3.16 -24.37
N ILE A 202 -17.21 -3.17 -25.69
CA ILE A 202 -16.26 -2.32 -26.42
C ILE A 202 -16.62 -0.84 -26.27
N GLU A 203 -17.90 -0.50 -26.37
CA GLU A 203 -18.40 0.86 -26.14
C GLU A 203 -18.17 1.33 -24.69
N ASP A 204 -18.27 0.40 -23.74
CA ASP A 204 -18.05 0.59 -22.31
C ASP A 204 -16.54 0.61 -21.92
N GLY A 205 -15.62 0.50 -22.88
CA GLY A 205 -14.18 0.67 -22.64
C GLY A 205 -13.36 -0.61 -22.47
N ALA A 206 -13.92 -1.79 -22.74
CA ALA A 206 -13.16 -3.04 -22.69
C ALA A 206 -12.02 -3.06 -23.74
N ASP A 207 -10.81 -3.47 -23.33
CA ASP A 207 -9.67 -3.68 -24.23
C ASP A 207 -9.76 -5.04 -24.93
N PHE A 208 -10.32 -6.02 -24.23
CA PHE A 208 -10.56 -7.37 -24.71
C PHE A 208 -12.01 -7.79 -24.47
N ILE A 209 -12.57 -8.58 -25.39
CA ILE A 209 -13.82 -9.30 -25.18
C ILE A 209 -13.56 -10.79 -25.06
N GLU A 210 -14.23 -11.46 -24.12
CA GLU A 210 -13.99 -12.87 -23.84
C GLU A 210 -15.08 -13.78 -24.45
N PRO A 211 -14.74 -14.61 -25.44
CA PRO A 211 -15.56 -15.73 -25.87
C PRO A 211 -15.15 -17.05 -25.20
N ASP A 212 -16.06 -17.64 -24.44
CA ASP A 212 -16.00 -19.05 -24.07
C ASP A 212 -16.33 -19.91 -25.29
N LEU A 213 -15.53 -20.93 -25.59
CA LEU A 213 -15.67 -21.69 -26.83
C LEU A 213 -16.06 -23.14 -26.58
N VAL A 214 -17.19 -23.50 -27.18
CA VAL A 214 -17.66 -24.89 -27.34
C VAL A 214 -17.90 -25.16 -28.82
N VAL A 215 -18.17 -26.41 -29.17
CA VAL A 215 -18.15 -26.84 -30.57
C VAL A 215 -19.44 -27.52 -31.01
N THR A 216 -19.95 -27.12 -32.18
CA THR A 216 -21.15 -27.67 -32.81
C THR A 216 -20.90 -29.06 -33.39
N LYS A 217 -21.95 -29.81 -33.71
CA LYS A 217 -21.87 -31.13 -34.36
C LYS A 217 -21.00 -31.14 -35.62
N ASP A 218 -21.08 -30.11 -36.43
CA ASP A 218 -20.35 -29.92 -37.68
C ASP A 218 -18.97 -29.25 -37.52
N GLY A 219 -18.51 -29.05 -36.28
CA GLY A 219 -17.12 -28.68 -35.98
C GLY A 219 -16.84 -27.18 -35.97
N VAL A 220 -17.85 -26.34 -35.75
CA VAL A 220 -17.72 -24.89 -35.67
C VAL A 220 -17.69 -24.43 -34.21
N LEU A 221 -16.76 -23.53 -33.88
CA LEU A 221 -16.69 -22.93 -32.54
C LEU A 221 -17.72 -21.80 -32.39
N ILE A 222 -18.51 -21.88 -31.33
CA ILE A 222 -19.51 -20.89 -30.95
C ILE A 222 -19.17 -20.32 -29.57
N ALA A 223 -19.52 -19.04 -29.36
CA ALA A 223 -19.31 -18.38 -28.08
C ALA A 223 -20.40 -18.78 -27.08
N ARG A 224 -20.07 -19.62 -26.10
CA ARG A 224 -20.95 -20.13 -25.04
C ARG A 224 -20.13 -20.65 -23.86
N HIS A 225 -20.51 -20.25 -22.65
CA HIS A 225 -19.86 -20.70 -21.41
C HIS A 225 -19.92 -22.21 -21.17
N GLU A 226 -20.99 -22.89 -21.60
CA GLU A 226 -21.18 -24.33 -21.35
C GLU A 226 -21.55 -25.05 -22.65
N PRO A 227 -21.13 -26.32 -22.84
CA PRO A 227 -21.61 -27.14 -23.94
C PRO A 227 -23.12 -27.37 -23.84
N ALA A 228 -23.68 -27.36 -22.62
CA ALA A 228 -25.11 -27.42 -22.40
C ALA A 228 -25.79 -26.11 -22.84
N LEU A 229 -26.64 -26.20 -23.86
CA LEU A 229 -27.50 -25.12 -24.36
C LEU A 229 -28.68 -24.84 -23.40
N ALA A 230 -29.15 -25.88 -22.72
CA ALA A 230 -30.10 -25.80 -21.61
C ALA A 230 -29.90 -26.98 -20.66
N ILE A 231 -30.04 -26.72 -19.36
CA ILE A 231 -29.85 -27.69 -18.28
C ILE A 231 -31.18 -27.92 -17.56
N LEU A 232 -31.45 -29.16 -17.16
CA LEU A 232 -32.59 -29.52 -16.35
C LEU A 232 -32.20 -29.81 -14.90
N ASN A 233 -33.06 -29.42 -13.97
CA ASN A 233 -33.03 -29.89 -12.59
C ASN A 233 -33.39 -31.39 -12.53
N ALA A 234 -33.12 -32.00 -11.38
CA ALA A 234 -33.43 -33.42 -11.14
C ALA A 234 -34.93 -33.76 -11.29
N ASP A 235 -35.82 -32.78 -11.08
CA ASP A 235 -37.27 -32.92 -11.27
C ASP A 235 -37.73 -32.72 -12.73
N GLY A 236 -36.80 -32.42 -13.65
CA GLY A 236 -37.06 -32.19 -15.06
C GLY A 236 -37.48 -30.76 -15.42
N THR A 237 -37.54 -29.84 -14.47
CA THR A 237 -37.73 -28.41 -14.75
C THR A 237 -36.46 -27.76 -15.30
N VAL A 238 -36.59 -26.64 -15.99
CA VAL A 238 -35.43 -25.91 -16.55
C VAL A 238 -34.65 -25.26 -15.42
N ASN A 239 -33.33 -25.48 -15.41
CA ASN A 239 -32.43 -24.79 -14.52
C ASN A 239 -32.05 -23.44 -15.14
N PHE A 240 -32.80 -22.40 -14.80
CA PHE A 240 -32.59 -21.06 -15.36
C PHE A 240 -31.28 -20.40 -14.93
N SER A 241 -30.65 -20.80 -13.82
CA SER A 241 -29.36 -20.21 -13.42
C SER A 241 -28.18 -20.65 -14.30
N ASN A 242 -28.34 -21.73 -15.08
CA ASN A 242 -27.32 -22.25 -16.00
C ASN A 242 -27.83 -22.46 -17.44
N THR A 243 -29.06 -22.05 -17.76
CA THR A 243 -29.64 -22.14 -19.11
C THR A 243 -29.63 -20.77 -19.77
N THR A 244 -29.08 -20.70 -20.97
CA THR A 244 -28.78 -19.44 -21.69
C THR A 244 -29.31 -19.44 -23.11
N THR A 245 -29.98 -20.50 -23.54
CA THR A 245 -30.72 -20.54 -24.80
C THR A 245 -32.16 -21.00 -24.58
N ASP A 246 -33.01 -20.72 -25.56
CA ASP A 246 -34.42 -21.10 -25.54
C ASP A 246 -34.71 -22.53 -26.06
N VAL A 247 -33.68 -23.35 -26.27
CA VAL A 247 -33.83 -24.72 -26.85
C VAL A 247 -34.75 -25.64 -26.03
N TYR A 248 -34.93 -25.36 -24.74
CA TYR A 248 -35.82 -26.11 -23.86
C TYR A 248 -37.30 -25.95 -24.21
N ASP A 249 -37.67 -24.88 -24.94
CA ASP A 249 -39.04 -24.66 -25.39
C ASP A 249 -39.36 -25.58 -26.58
N ILE A 250 -39.68 -26.84 -26.28
CA ILE A 250 -40.05 -27.85 -27.28
C ILE A 250 -41.37 -27.54 -27.99
N THR A 251 -42.13 -26.52 -27.54
CA THR A 251 -43.31 -26.05 -28.29
C THR A 251 -42.89 -25.17 -29.47
N LYS A 252 -41.79 -24.41 -29.30
CA LYS A 252 -41.10 -23.66 -30.35
C LYS A 252 -40.19 -24.55 -31.19
N TYR A 253 -39.55 -25.53 -30.57
CA TYR A 253 -38.56 -26.42 -31.20
C TYR A 253 -38.90 -27.92 -31.08
N PRO A 254 -40.05 -28.38 -31.60
CA PRO A 254 -40.47 -29.79 -31.46
C PRO A 254 -39.48 -30.77 -32.10
N GLN A 255 -38.71 -30.34 -33.10
CA GLN A 255 -37.68 -31.13 -33.77
C GLN A 255 -36.44 -31.41 -32.90
N PHE A 256 -36.26 -30.70 -31.79
CA PHE A 256 -35.11 -30.88 -30.87
C PHE A 256 -35.48 -31.65 -29.60
N ALA A 257 -36.73 -32.12 -29.45
CA ALA A 257 -37.17 -32.87 -28.28
C ALA A 257 -36.40 -34.19 -28.06
N ASP A 258 -35.91 -34.81 -29.14
CA ASP A 258 -35.12 -36.03 -29.14
C ASP A 258 -33.62 -35.80 -28.93
N ARG A 259 -33.16 -34.55 -28.81
CA ARG A 259 -31.76 -34.17 -28.56
C ARG A 259 -31.39 -34.09 -27.07
N LYS A 260 -32.36 -34.26 -26.18
CA LYS A 260 -32.11 -34.30 -24.74
C LYS A 260 -31.29 -35.55 -24.38
N LYS A 261 -30.18 -35.36 -23.67
CA LYS A 261 -29.34 -36.45 -23.14
C LYS A 261 -28.85 -36.16 -21.73
N THR A 262 -28.27 -37.17 -21.09
CA THR A 262 -27.51 -37.05 -19.84
C THR A 262 -26.07 -37.41 -20.14
N VAL A 263 -25.13 -36.56 -19.72
CA VAL A 263 -23.68 -36.77 -19.88
C VAL A 263 -22.99 -36.61 -18.53
N SER A 264 -21.81 -37.21 -18.39
CA SER A 264 -20.86 -36.82 -17.35
C SER A 264 -20.01 -35.70 -17.94
N LEU A 265 -20.20 -34.48 -17.44
CA LEU A 265 -19.36 -33.32 -17.77
C LEU A 265 -18.47 -33.06 -16.55
N ASP A 266 -17.17 -33.23 -16.74
CA ASP A 266 -16.15 -33.12 -15.68
C ASP A 266 -16.49 -33.92 -14.41
N GLY A 267 -16.98 -35.15 -14.61
CA GLY A 267 -17.39 -36.05 -13.53
C GLY A 267 -18.77 -35.78 -12.93
N THR A 268 -19.46 -34.71 -13.34
CA THR A 268 -20.81 -34.35 -12.88
C THR A 268 -21.86 -34.79 -13.88
N GLU A 269 -22.93 -35.47 -13.43
CA GLU A 269 -24.04 -35.83 -14.32
C GLU A 269 -24.92 -34.61 -14.61
N ILE A 270 -25.00 -34.23 -15.89
CA ILE A 270 -25.81 -33.12 -16.38
C ILE A 270 -26.82 -33.64 -17.40
N THR A 271 -28.09 -33.28 -17.23
CA THR A 271 -29.16 -33.60 -18.19
C THR A 271 -29.61 -32.33 -18.90
N GLY A 272 -29.66 -32.37 -20.22
CA GLY A 272 -29.93 -31.17 -21.03
C GLY A 272 -29.83 -31.38 -22.53
N TRP A 273 -29.66 -30.28 -23.25
CA TRP A 273 -29.36 -30.23 -24.69
C TRP A 273 -27.95 -29.68 -24.87
N PHE A 274 -27.15 -30.29 -25.74
CA PHE A 274 -25.71 -30.01 -25.81
C PHE A 274 -25.28 -29.61 -27.23
N ALA A 275 -24.43 -28.60 -27.35
CA ALA A 275 -24.01 -27.99 -28.61
C ALA A 275 -23.46 -29.00 -29.63
N GLU A 276 -22.74 -30.02 -29.16
CA GLU A 276 -22.16 -31.05 -30.03
C GLU A 276 -23.19 -31.94 -30.73
N ASP A 277 -24.46 -31.88 -30.35
CA ASP A 277 -25.57 -32.59 -31.01
C ASP A 277 -26.32 -31.75 -32.06
N PHE A 278 -25.95 -30.48 -32.20
CA PHE A 278 -26.58 -29.50 -33.09
C PHE A 278 -25.59 -28.99 -34.14
N THR A 279 -26.01 -28.94 -35.40
CA THR A 279 -25.26 -28.25 -36.46
C THR A 279 -25.26 -26.74 -36.23
N LEU A 280 -24.34 -26.00 -36.85
CA LEU A 280 -24.34 -24.54 -36.77
C LEU A 280 -25.66 -23.94 -37.26
N GLU A 281 -26.23 -24.48 -38.35
CA GLU A 281 -27.53 -24.04 -38.88
C GLU A 281 -28.64 -24.16 -37.82
N GLU A 282 -28.66 -25.27 -37.08
CA GLU A 282 -29.62 -25.47 -35.98
C GLU A 282 -29.34 -24.51 -34.81
N ILE A 283 -28.07 -24.32 -34.42
CA ILE A 283 -27.70 -23.36 -33.37
C ILE A 283 -28.16 -21.94 -33.72
N LYS A 284 -27.99 -21.51 -34.97
CA LYS A 284 -28.41 -20.18 -35.45
C LYS A 284 -29.93 -19.97 -35.43
N SER A 285 -30.72 -21.05 -35.30
CA SER A 285 -32.17 -20.93 -35.11
C SER A 285 -32.58 -20.64 -33.65
N LEU A 286 -31.69 -20.90 -32.69
CA LEU A 286 -31.92 -20.68 -31.26
C LEU A 286 -31.68 -19.21 -30.90
N LYS A 287 -32.20 -18.81 -29.74
CA LYS A 287 -32.03 -17.46 -29.21
C LYS A 287 -31.45 -17.47 -27.80
N ALA A 288 -30.57 -16.49 -27.54
CA ALA A 288 -29.97 -16.29 -26.24
C ALA A 288 -31.00 -15.78 -25.21
N ILE A 289 -30.81 -16.16 -23.95
CA ILE A 289 -31.59 -15.68 -22.81
C ILE A 289 -30.68 -15.34 -21.62
N GLN A 290 -31.13 -14.43 -20.77
CA GLN A 290 -30.50 -14.05 -19.52
C GLN A 290 -30.78 -15.11 -18.45
N ARG A 291 -29.71 -15.74 -17.94
CA ARG A 291 -29.79 -16.81 -16.93
C ARG A 291 -29.98 -16.29 -15.50
N LEU A 292 -29.51 -15.07 -15.21
CA LEU A 292 -29.59 -14.51 -13.87
C LEU A 292 -30.92 -13.78 -13.67
N PRO A 293 -31.80 -14.26 -12.76
CA PRO A 293 -33.18 -13.76 -12.67
C PRO A 293 -33.29 -12.32 -12.18
N PHE A 294 -32.26 -11.80 -11.53
CA PHE A 294 -32.18 -10.42 -11.06
C PHE A 294 -31.65 -9.43 -12.12
N ARG A 295 -31.10 -9.93 -13.24
CA ARG A 295 -30.70 -9.09 -14.39
C ARG A 295 -31.87 -8.89 -15.35
N ASP A 296 -31.74 -7.90 -16.23
CA ASP A 296 -32.78 -7.56 -17.20
C ASP A 296 -33.10 -8.76 -18.13
N GLN A 297 -34.38 -9.14 -18.14
CA GLN A 297 -34.92 -10.24 -18.94
C GLN A 297 -35.49 -9.77 -20.28
N SER A 298 -35.50 -8.45 -20.55
CA SER A 298 -36.19 -7.85 -21.70
C SER A 298 -35.60 -8.26 -23.06
N PHE A 299 -34.35 -8.73 -23.09
CA PHE A 299 -33.64 -9.16 -24.29
C PHE A 299 -33.74 -10.67 -24.57
N ASN A 300 -34.48 -11.42 -23.74
CA ASN A 300 -34.66 -12.86 -23.93
C ASN A 300 -35.33 -13.14 -25.28
N GLY A 301 -34.68 -13.96 -26.12
CA GLY A 301 -35.24 -14.35 -27.42
C GLY A 301 -34.87 -13.43 -28.59
N GLU A 302 -34.09 -12.36 -28.36
CA GLU A 302 -33.76 -11.38 -29.39
C GLU A 302 -32.50 -11.77 -30.18
N PHE A 303 -31.44 -12.16 -29.48
CA PHE A 303 -30.09 -12.31 -30.06
C PHE A 303 -29.73 -13.75 -30.42
N GLU A 304 -28.86 -13.90 -31.41
CA GLU A 304 -28.32 -15.19 -31.86
C GLU A 304 -27.03 -15.55 -31.13
N ILE A 305 -26.67 -16.83 -31.16
CA ILE A 305 -25.40 -17.33 -30.65
C ILE A 305 -24.32 -17.09 -31.73
N PRO A 306 -23.24 -16.34 -31.44
CA PRO A 306 -22.19 -16.07 -32.40
C PRO A 306 -21.18 -17.21 -32.50
N THR A 307 -20.57 -17.32 -33.66
CA THR A 307 -19.36 -18.11 -33.92
C THR A 307 -18.12 -17.30 -33.54
N LEU A 308 -16.99 -17.98 -33.32
CA LEU A 308 -15.71 -17.28 -33.13
C LEU A 308 -15.36 -16.37 -34.32
N ALA A 309 -15.64 -16.80 -35.55
CA ALA A 309 -15.38 -16.01 -36.75
C ALA A 309 -16.17 -14.68 -36.74
N GLU A 310 -17.44 -14.71 -36.34
CA GLU A 310 -18.26 -13.49 -36.22
C GLU A 310 -17.76 -12.55 -35.11
N VAL A 311 -17.22 -13.09 -34.01
CA VAL A 311 -16.58 -12.28 -32.95
C VAL A 311 -15.29 -11.62 -33.47
N ILE A 312 -14.48 -12.35 -34.25
CA ILE A 312 -13.29 -11.81 -34.90
C ILE A 312 -13.66 -10.72 -35.92
N ASP A 313 -14.71 -10.94 -36.71
CA ASP A 313 -15.20 -9.95 -37.66
C ASP A 313 -15.66 -8.67 -36.98
N LEU A 314 -16.31 -8.78 -35.81
CA LEU A 314 -16.69 -7.62 -35.00
C LEU A 314 -15.47 -6.79 -34.61
N VAL A 315 -14.41 -7.38 -34.03
CA VAL A 315 -13.24 -6.60 -33.59
C VAL A 315 -12.43 -6.02 -34.77
N LYS A 316 -12.42 -6.69 -35.92
CA LYS A 316 -11.86 -6.13 -37.17
C LYS A 316 -12.69 -4.96 -37.68
N GLN A 317 -14.02 -5.06 -37.60
CA GLN A 317 -14.92 -3.98 -38.00
C GLN A 317 -14.70 -2.75 -37.11
N VAL A 318 -14.62 -2.92 -35.80
CA VAL A 318 -14.35 -1.81 -34.86
C VAL A 318 -13.02 -1.14 -35.18
N GLU A 319 -11.97 -1.90 -35.47
CA GLU A 319 -10.68 -1.34 -35.88
C GLU A 319 -10.79 -0.53 -37.18
N ALA A 320 -11.50 -1.07 -38.18
CA ALA A 320 -11.69 -0.38 -39.45
C ALA A 320 -12.50 0.92 -39.32
N GLU A 321 -13.45 0.97 -38.38
CA GLU A 321 -14.34 2.12 -38.17
C GLU A 321 -13.75 3.19 -37.24
N THR A 322 -13.00 2.77 -36.22
CA THR A 322 -12.55 3.65 -35.11
C THR A 322 -11.04 3.79 -34.99
N GLY A 323 -10.27 2.86 -35.56
CA GLY A 323 -8.84 2.72 -35.34
C GLY A 323 -8.45 2.07 -34.00
N LYS A 324 -9.41 1.78 -33.11
CA LYS A 324 -9.15 1.06 -31.86
C LYS A 324 -8.89 -0.42 -32.13
N LYS A 325 -7.83 -0.96 -31.53
CA LYS A 325 -7.48 -2.38 -31.64
C LYS A 325 -8.00 -3.15 -30.44
N ILE A 326 -9.23 -3.65 -30.55
CA ILE A 326 -9.83 -4.52 -29.53
C ILE A 326 -9.27 -5.95 -29.66
N GLY A 327 -8.88 -6.56 -28.55
CA GLY A 327 -8.46 -7.95 -28.51
C GLY A 327 -9.61 -8.94 -28.25
N ILE A 328 -9.34 -10.23 -28.43
CA ILE A 328 -10.22 -11.31 -27.98
C ILE A 328 -9.51 -12.17 -26.95
N TYR A 329 -10.27 -12.72 -26.01
CA TYR A 329 -9.75 -13.52 -24.92
C TYR A 329 -10.45 -14.89 -24.88
N PRO A 330 -10.22 -15.78 -25.88
CA PRO A 330 -10.91 -17.06 -25.95
C PRO A 330 -10.56 -18.02 -24.80
N GLU A 331 -11.59 -18.61 -24.18
CA GLU A 331 -11.47 -19.78 -23.30
C GLU A 331 -11.84 -21.06 -24.05
N THR A 332 -11.03 -22.12 -23.96
CA THR A 332 -11.45 -23.45 -24.41
C THR A 332 -12.19 -24.19 -23.30
N LYS A 333 -13.51 -24.41 -23.44
CA LYS A 333 -14.32 -25.08 -22.42
C LYS A 333 -14.22 -26.61 -22.52
N HIS A 334 -13.96 -27.27 -21.40
CA HIS A 334 -13.91 -28.74 -21.25
C HIS A 334 -13.14 -29.49 -22.37
N PRO A 335 -11.88 -29.13 -22.66
CA PRO A 335 -11.13 -29.78 -23.73
C PRO A 335 -10.98 -31.29 -23.53
N THR A 336 -10.84 -31.79 -22.30
CA THR A 336 -10.80 -33.24 -22.04
C THR A 336 -12.13 -33.92 -22.39
N TYR A 337 -13.27 -33.31 -22.04
CA TYR A 337 -14.59 -33.83 -22.38
C TYR A 337 -14.74 -34.01 -23.90
N PHE A 338 -14.46 -32.97 -24.69
CA PHE A 338 -14.61 -33.06 -26.16
C PHE A 338 -13.62 -34.02 -26.82
N ALA A 339 -12.39 -34.09 -26.31
CA ALA A 339 -11.36 -34.96 -26.87
C ALA A 339 -11.58 -36.43 -26.51
N GLN A 340 -12.15 -36.73 -25.33
CA GLN A 340 -12.09 -38.09 -24.78
C GLN A 340 -13.44 -38.68 -24.39
N GLU A 341 -14.48 -37.89 -24.13
CA GLU A 341 -15.66 -38.37 -23.39
C GLU A 341 -16.98 -38.12 -24.12
N ALA A 342 -17.11 -36.96 -24.78
CA ALA A 342 -18.33 -36.54 -25.45
C ALA A 342 -18.81 -37.58 -26.49
N THR A 343 -20.11 -37.88 -26.47
CA THR A 343 -20.78 -38.74 -27.46
C THR A 343 -21.99 -38.04 -28.05
N TYR A 344 -22.38 -38.47 -29.26
CA TYR A 344 -23.65 -38.02 -29.85
C TYR A 344 -24.84 -38.66 -29.14
N VAL A 345 -25.93 -37.91 -29.04
CA VAL A 345 -27.20 -38.38 -28.47
C VAL A 345 -27.64 -39.72 -29.06
N GLY A 346 -27.99 -40.67 -28.19
CA GLY A 346 -28.42 -42.01 -28.58
C GLY A 346 -27.28 -42.93 -29.05
N THR A 347 -26.02 -42.51 -28.92
CA THR A 347 -24.84 -43.30 -29.30
C THR A 347 -23.84 -43.42 -28.15
N THR A 348 -22.91 -44.37 -28.29
CA THR A 348 -21.71 -44.50 -27.45
C THR A 348 -20.44 -44.11 -28.23
N GLU A 349 -20.59 -43.52 -29.42
CA GLU A 349 -19.47 -43.15 -30.27
C GLU A 349 -18.86 -41.85 -29.75
N LYS A 350 -17.56 -41.88 -29.46
CA LYS A 350 -16.81 -40.71 -29.00
C LYS A 350 -16.61 -39.73 -30.15
N ILE A 351 -16.94 -38.46 -29.92
CA ILE A 351 -16.80 -37.38 -30.90
C ILE A 351 -15.32 -37.11 -31.19
N ASN A 352 -14.46 -37.22 -30.16
CA ASN A 352 -13.00 -37.11 -30.26
C ASN A 352 -12.54 -35.86 -31.02
N ARG A 353 -12.83 -34.69 -30.44
CA ARG A 353 -12.54 -33.41 -31.06
C ARG A 353 -11.63 -32.56 -30.19
N ASN A 354 -10.50 -32.15 -30.76
CA ASN A 354 -9.59 -31.20 -30.13
C ASN A 354 -10.05 -29.77 -30.46
N ILE A 355 -10.70 -29.11 -29.51
CA ILE A 355 -11.22 -27.75 -29.69
C ILE A 355 -10.11 -26.70 -29.80
N SER A 356 -8.93 -26.95 -29.23
CA SER A 356 -7.76 -26.07 -29.34
C SER A 356 -7.17 -26.06 -30.74
N GLU A 357 -7.15 -27.21 -31.44
CA GLU A 357 -6.76 -27.27 -32.85
C GLU A 357 -7.74 -26.46 -33.72
N ILE A 358 -9.05 -26.61 -33.47
CA ILE A 358 -10.08 -25.86 -34.21
C ILE A 358 -9.97 -24.35 -33.93
N LEU A 359 -9.63 -23.95 -32.70
CA LEU A 359 -9.40 -22.55 -32.33
C LEU A 359 -8.25 -21.97 -33.16
N ILE A 360 -7.08 -22.61 -33.15
CA ILE A 360 -5.92 -22.13 -33.91
C ILE A 360 -6.17 -22.15 -35.42
N ASP A 361 -6.85 -23.17 -35.94
CA ASP A 361 -7.24 -23.23 -37.36
C ASP A 361 -8.19 -22.10 -37.74
N THR A 362 -9.15 -21.76 -36.86
CA THR A 362 -10.09 -20.64 -37.08
C THR A 362 -9.36 -19.31 -37.07
N LEU A 363 -8.49 -19.05 -36.09
CA LEU A 363 -7.68 -17.83 -36.02
C LEU A 363 -6.84 -17.62 -37.29
N LYS A 364 -6.24 -18.70 -37.80
CA LYS A 364 -5.47 -18.66 -39.06
C LYS A 364 -6.35 -18.43 -40.28
N ALA A 365 -7.48 -19.13 -40.38
CA ALA A 365 -8.42 -18.95 -41.49
C ALA A 365 -8.91 -17.49 -41.55
N GLU A 366 -9.13 -16.88 -40.39
CA GLU A 366 -9.56 -15.50 -40.26
C GLU A 366 -8.42 -14.48 -40.33
N ASN A 367 -7.16 -14.88 -40.47
CA ASN A 367 -5.99 -13.98 -40.45
C ASN A 367 -5.94 -13.09 -39.19
N PHE A 368 -6.30 -13.65 -38.03
CA PHE A 368 -6.30 -12.96 -36.74
C PHE A 368 -5.40 -13.72 -35.77
N THR A 369 -4.08 -13.47 -35.86
CA THR A 369 -3.05 -14.17 -35.08
C THR A 369 -2.02 -13.21 -34.48
N ASP A 370 -2.42 -11.96 -34.22
CA ASP A 370 -1.57 -10.96 -33.58
C ASP A 370 -1.50 -11.24 -32.07
N PRO A 371 -0.34 -11.63 -31.50
CA PRO A 371 -0.24 -11.99 -30.08
C PRO A 371 -0.55 -10.84 -29.13
N SER A 372 -0.46 -9.58 -29.56
CA SER A 372 -0.86 -8.45 -28.70
C SER A 372 -2.37 -8.24 -28.64
N ARG A 373 -3.17 -9.05 -29.35
CA ARG A 373 -4.64 -8.93 -29.44
C ARG A 373 -5.35 -10.23 -29.06
N ILE A 374 -4.62 -11.23 -28.57
CA ILE A 374 -5.18 -12.54 -28.25
C ILE A 374 -4.51 -13.06 -26.97
N PHE A 375 -5.34 -13.47 -26.03
CA PHE A 375 -4.94 -14.39 -24.95
C PHE A 375 -5.79 -15.65 -25.06
N ILE A 376 -5.21 -16.83 -24.88
CA ILE A 376 -5.97 -18.08 -24.80
C ILE A 376 -5.93 -18.59 -23.36
N GLN A 377 -7.09 -18.87 -22.79
CA GLN A 377 -7.19 -19.42 -21.43
C GLN A 377 -7.86 -20.79 -21.34
N SER A 378 -7.51 -21.51 -20.28
CA SER A 378 -8.08 -22.80 -19.93
C SER A 378 -7.85 -23.11 -18.45
N PHE A 379 -8.81 -23.82 -17.85
CA PHE A 379 -8.65 -24.45 -16.54
C PHE A 379 -7.76 -25.70 -16.59
N GLU A 380 -7.79 -26.44 -17.70
CA GLU A 380 -7.01 -27.68 -17.86
C GLU A 380 -5.55 -27.40 -18.24
N VAL A 381 -4.62 -27.92 -17.45
CA VAL A 381 -3.16 -27.70 -17.59
C VAL A 381 -2.61 -28.41 -18.84
N GLY A 382 -3.03 -29.64 -19.08
CA GLY A 382 -2.62 -30.44 -20.23
C GLY A 382 -3.05 -29.82 -21.56
N ASN A 383 -4.16 -29.08 -21.56
CA ASN A 383 -4.63 -28.34 -22.72
C ASN A 383 -3.65 -27.22 -23.12
N LEU A 384 -3.26 -26.38 -22.15
CA LEU A 384 -2.33 -25.28 -22.39
C LEU A 384 -0.95 -25.78 -22.80
N LYS A 385 -0.46 -26.86 -22.18
CA LYS A 385 0.79 -27.51 -22.60
C LYS A 385 0.73 -28.03 -24.03
N ASP A 386 -0.38 -28.62 -24.46
CA ASP A 386 -0.54 -29.10 -25.85
C ASP A 386 -0.63 -27.94 -26.87
N LEU A 387 -1.29 -26.84 -26.49
CA LEU A 387 -1.28 -25.59 -27.25
C LEU A 387 0.15 -25.07 -27.45
N HIS A 388 0.90 -24.93 -26.36
CA HIS A 388 2.27 -24.41 -26.33
C HIS A 388 3.27 -25.33 -27.06
N ASP A 389 3.29 -26.63 -26.73
CA ASP A 389 4.35 -27.53 -27.18
C ASP A 389 4.14 -28.07 -28.60
N ARG A 390 2.88 -28.11 -29.07
CA ARG A 390 2.51 -28.82 -30.30
C ARG A 390 1.64 -28.02 -31.25
N ILE A 391 0.47 -27.55 -30.83
CA ILE A 391 -0.53 -27.00 -31.77
C ILE A 391 -0.03 -25.69 -32.39
N MET A 392 0.35 -24.72 -31.56
CA MET A 392 0.80 -23.41 -32.02
C MET A 392 2.12 -23.47 -32.81
N PRO A 393 3.16 -24.21 -32.37
CA PRO A 393 4.38 -24.40 -33.17
C PRO A 393 4.12 -25.04 -34.54
N ASN A 394 3.26 -26.05 -34.64
CA ASN A 394 2.91 -26.67 -35.92
C ASN A 394 2.13 -25.71 -36.83
N ALA A 395 1.33 -24.84 -36.22
CA ALA A 395 0.57 -23.81 -36.91
C ALA A 395 1.41 -22.59 -37.30
N GLY A 396 2.60 -22.41 -36.71
CA GLY A 396 3.47 -21.25 -36.93
C GLY A 396 2.95 -19.98 -36.27
N VAL A 397 2.26 -20.11 -35.13
CA VAL A 397 1.77 -19.00 -34.31
C VAL A 397 2.35 -19.13 -32.91
N ASP A 398 2.32 -18.04 -32.16
CA ASP A 398 2.81 -17.95 -30.78
C ASP A 398 1.90 -16.91 -30.11
N ILE A 399 0.99 -17.36 -29.23
CA ILE A 399 -0.08 -16.54 -28.65
C ILE A 399 0.00 -16.70 -27.13
N PRO A 400 -0.08 -15.60 -26.36
CA PRO A 400 -0.06 -15.67 -24.91
C PRO A 400 -1.10 -16.63 -24.32
N LEU A 401 -0.65 -17.52 -23.42
CA LEU A 401 -1.51 -18.47 -22.72
C LEU A 401 -1.73 -18.06 -21.26
N VAL A 402 -2.94 -18.30 -20.74
CA VAL A 402 -3.29 -18.00 -19.34
C VAL A 402 -3.91 -19.20 -18.64
N GLN A 403 -3.29 -19.62 -17.54
CA GLN A 403 -3.79 -20.71 -16.69
C GLN A 403 -4.88 -20.19 -15.75
N LEU A 404 -6.12 -20.66 -15.91
CA LEU A 404 -7.21 -20.34 -14.99
C LEU A 404 -7.08 -21.13 -13.69
N LEU A 405 -7.43 -20.52 -12.56
CA LEU A 405 -7.29 -21.12 -11.23
C LEU A 405 -8.57 -20.91 -10.42
N ASP A 406 -9.14 -21.99 -9.87
CA ASP A 406 -10.40 -21.93 -9.12
C ASP A 406 -10.36 -22.61 -7.75
N ALA A 407 -11.37 -22.33 -6.93
CA ALA A 407 -11.61 -22.98 -5.65
C ALA A 407 -13.09 -23.38 -5.56
N ALA A 408 -13.40 -24.44 -4.81
CA ALA A 408 -14.78 -24.87 -4.59
C ALA A 408 -15.58 -23.92 -3.68
N GLY A 409 -14.91 -23.01 -2.98
CA GLY A 409 -15.54 -22.01 -2.12
C GLY A 409 -14.59 -21.44 -1.08
N ILE A 410 -15.17 -20.80 -0.06
CA ILE A 410 -14.43 -20.20 1.07
C ILE A 410 -15.11 -20.65 2.35
N ALA A 411 -14.31 -21.15 3.30
CA ALA A 411 -14.74 -21.46 4.65
C ALA A 411 -15.10 -20.19 5.43
N LEU A 412 -15.78 -20.34 6.56
CA LEU A 412 -16.23 -19.21 7.39
C LEU A 412 -15.06 -18.29 7.81
N ASP A 413 -13.89 -18.85 8.09
CA ASP A 413 -12.68 -18.12 8.51
C ASP A 413 -11.91 -17.46 7.36
N GLY A 414 -12.37 -17.62 6.12
CA GLY A 414 -11.72 -17.10 4.92
C GLY A 414 -10.72 -18.06 4.26
N THR A 415 -10.56 -19.29 4.77
CA THR A 415 -9.72 -20.31 4.10
C THR A 415 -10.36 -20.78 2.81
N LEU A 416 -9.60 -20.86 1.72
CA LEU A 416 -10.08 -21.40 0.45
C LEU A 416 -10.33 -22.91 0.54
N ILE A 417 -11.43 -23.36 -0.05
CA ILE A 417 -11.73 -24.78 -0.23
C ILE A 417 -11.21 -25.17 -1.61
N GLU A 418 -10.02 -25.77 -1.63
CA GLU A 418 -9.32 -26.08 -2.88
C GLU A 418 -10.08 -27.08 -3.77
N THR A 419 -9.93 -26.90 -5.08
CA THR A 419 -10.38 -27.86 -6.11
C THR A 419 -9.24 -28.17 -7.08
N GLN A 420 -9.44 -29.16 -7.93
CA GLN A 420 -8.41 -29.71 -8.81
C GLN A 420 -8.82 -29.60 -10.30
N PRO A 421 -7.88 -29.25 -11.21
CA PRO A 421 -8.09 -29.35 -12.65
C PRO A 421 -8.68 -30.69 -13.08
N TYR A 422 -9.68 -30.70 -13.96
CA TYR A 422 -10.33 -31.96 -14.33
C TYR A 422 -9.39 -32.93 -15.06
N ASP A 423 -8.50 -32.42 -15.90
CA ASP A 423 -7.50 -33.24 -16.58
C ASP A 423 -6.49 -33.88 -15.61
N PHE A 424 -6.23 -33.26 -14.46
CA PHE A 424 -5.45 -33.88 -13.39
C PHE A 424 -6.20 -35.06 -12.77
N GLN A 425 -7.51 -34.95 -12.54
CA GLN A 425 -8.34 -36.06 -12.05
C GLN A 425 -8.29 -37.26 -13.02
N VAL A 426 -8.50 -37.00 -14.32
CA VAL A 426 -8.45 -38.04 -15.37
C VAL A 426 -7.07 -38.71 -15.42
N ASN A 427 -6.00 -37.95 -15.19
CA ASN A 427 -4.63 -38.45 -15.22
C ASN A 427 -4.11 -38.98 -13.86
N ASN A 428 -4.94 -39.00 -12.81
CA ASN A 428 -4.56 -39.38 -11.44
C ASN A 428 -3.38 -38.55 -10.87
N ASP A 429 -3.26 -37.29 -11.28
CA ASP A 429 -2.48 -36.30 -10.54
C ASP A 429 -3.34 -35.90 -9.32
N SER A 430 -2.74 -35.63 -8.17
CA SER A 430 -3.46 -35.25 -6.94
C SER A 430 -3.36 -33.76 -6.60
N ARG A 431 -2.64 -32.98 -7.42
CA ARG A 431 -2.43 -31.55 -7.20
C ARG A 431 -3.72 -30.75 -7.42
N THR A 432 -3.91 -29.75 -6.59
CA THR A 432 -5.01 -28.78 -6.65
C THR A 432 -4.56 -27.47 -7.30
N TYR A 433 -5.48 -26.55 -7.55
CA TYR A 433 -5.11 -25.18 -7.93
C TYR A 433 -4.29 -24.48 -6.83
N GLY A 434 -4.51 -24.81 -5.55
CA GLY A 434 -3.65 -24.37 -4.45
C GLY A 434 -2.18 -24.77 -4.63
N ASP A 435 -1.89 -25.99 -5.10
CA ASP A 435 -0.53 -26.43 -5.38
C ASP A 435 0.10 -25.63 -6.55
N LEU A 436 -0.72 -25.30 -7.56
CA LEU A 436 -0.32 -24.51 -8.72
C LEU A 436 -0.08 -23.02 -8.39
N ARG A 437 -0.68 -22.48 -7.32
CA ARG A 437 -0.46 -21.10 -6.86
C ARG A 437 0.75 -20.89 -5.95
N THR A 438 1.43 -21.95 -5.54
CA THR A 438 2.69 -21.80 -4.79
C THR A 438 3.77 -21.21 -5.70
N THR A 439 4.82 -20.59 -5.15
CA THR A 439 5.96 -20.10 -5.95
C THR A 439 6.54 -21.18 -6.88
N GLN A 440 6.56 -22.44 -6.45
CA GLN A 440 7.00 -23.56 -7.28
C GLN A 440 5.98 -23.88 -8.39
N GLY A 441 4.68 -23.85 -8.09
CA GLY A 441 3.62 -24.05 -9.07
C GLY A 441 3.59 -22.95 -10.13
N LEU A 442 3.76 -21.70 -9.73
CA LEU A 442 3.87 -20.55 -10.63
C LEU A 442 5.10 -20.66 -11.54
N ALA A 443 6.25 -21.09 -11.01
CA ALA A 443 7.42 -21.37 -11.83
C ALA A 443 7.19 -22.52 -12.83
N GLU A 444 6.33 -23.50 -12.52
CA GLU A 444 5.91 -24.51 -13.51
C GLU A 444 4.98 -23.89 -14.56
N ILE A 445 3.99 -23.09 -14.16
CA ILE A 445 3.07 -22.40 -15.08
C ILE A 445 3.86 -21.55 -16.09
N ALA A 446 4.86 -20.80 -15.64
CA ALA A 446 5.73 -19.97 -16.48
C ALA A 446 6.52 -20.74 -17.55
N THR A 447 6.50 -22.08 -17.55
CA THR A 447 7.13 -22.88 -18.62
C THR A 447 6.23 -23.07 -19.84
N TYR A 448 4.93 -22.78 -19.73
CA TYR A 448 3.97 -22.97 -20.82
C TYR A 448 2.92 -21.86 -20.93
N ALA A 449 2.85 -20.93 -19.97
CA ALA A 449 1.90 -19.83 -19.96
C ALA A 449 2.56 -18.50 -19.59
N ASP A 450 1.92 -17.41 -20.00
CA ASP A 450 2.36 -16.02 -19.84
C ASP A 450 1.61 -15.29 -18.72
N GLY A 451 0.57 -15.94 -18.17
CA GLY A 451 -0.18 -15.42 -17.04
C GLY A 451 -1.05 -16.46 -16.33
N ILE A 452 -1.67 -16.02 -15.25
CA ILE A 452 -2.70 -16.74 -14.50
C ILE A 452 -4.00 -15.93 -14.46
N GLY A 453 -5.13 -16.60 -14.51
CA GLY A 453 -6.45 -16.01 -14.29
C GLY A 453 -7.08 -16.62 -13.04
N PRO A 454 -6.79 -16.11 -11.83
CA PRO A 454 -7.33 -16.66 -10.61
C PRO A 454 -8.73 -16.14 -10.31
N TRP A 455 -9.54 -16.92 -9.60
CA TRP A 455 -10.69 -16.35 -8.90
C TRP A 455 -10.24 -15.22 -7.95
N LYS A 456 -10.91 -14.05 -7.99
CA LYS A 456 -10.52 -12.83 -7.24
C LYS A 456 -10.29 -13.08 -5.75
N ARG A 457 -11.03 -14.02 -5.16
CA ARG A 457 -10.93 -14.37 -3.73
C ARG A 457 -9.67 -15.16 -3.37
N MET A 458 -8.90 -15.60 -4.36
CA MET A 458 -7.54 -16.12 -4.16
C MET A 458 -6.51 -15.02 -3.89
N ILE A 459 -6.81 -13.77 -4.28
CA ILE A 459 -5.99 -12.59 -4.02
C ILE A 459 -6.47 -11.92 -2.74
N VAL A 460 -7.76 -11.56 -2.68
CA VAL A 460 -8.41 -10.95 -1.50
C VAL A 460 -9.56 -11.85 -1.05
N SER A 461 -9.29 -12.74 -0.09
CA SER A 461 -10.32 -13.61 0.48
C SER A 461 -11.29 -12.82 1.37
N VAL A 462 -12.41 -13.45 1.71
CA VAL A 462 -13.44 -12.87 2.58
C VAL A 462 -13.81 -13.86 3.68
N ARG A 463 -14.06 -13.36 4.89
CA ARG A 463 -14.53 -14.16 6.03
C ARG A 463 -15.96 -13.80 6.40
N GLY A 464 -16.73 -14.79 6.80
CA GLY A 464 -18.05 -14.56 7.38
C GLY A 464 -17.96 -14.24 8.88
N THR A 465 -19.05 -13.72 9.41
CA THR A 465 -19.21 -13.45 10.84
C THR A 465 -20.11 -14.52 11.45
N ASP A 466 -19.74 -15.05 12.62
CA ASP A 466 -20.56 -15.96 13.41
C ASP A 466 -20.55 -15.47 14.88
N ALA A 467 -21.30 -14.40 15.13
CA ALA A 467 -21.41 -13.79 16.45
C ALA A 467 -22.18 -14.69 17.43
N ASN A 468 -23.05 -15.54 16.92
CA ASN A 468 -23.91 -16.41 17.73
C ASN A 468 -23.24 -17.78 18.07
N ASN A 469 -22.13 -18.12 17.42
CA ASN A 469 -21.34 -19.35 17.53
C ASN A 469 -22.09 -20.64 17.17
N ASP A 470 -22.99 -20.61 16.18
CA ASP A 470 -23.71 -21.79 15.68
C ASP A 470 -23.01 -22.50 14.52
N GLY A 471 -21.88 -21.94 14.05
CA GLY A 471 -21.09 -22.45 12.94
C GLY A 471 -21.60 -22.05 11.56
N LEU A 472 -22.59 -21.15 11.49
CA LEU A 472 -23.12 -20.57 10.26
C LEU A 472 -22.74 -19.08 10.19
N ALA A 473 -22.65 -18.56 8.96
CA ALA A 473 -22.48 -17.13 8.78
C ALA A 473 -23.80 -16.41 9.11
N ASP A 474 -23.69 -15.31 9.84
CA ASP A 474 -24.79 -14.41 10.18
C ASP A 474 -25.15 -13.52 8.98
N ASP A 475 -26.43 -13.17 8.86
CA ASP A 475 -26.95 -12.09 8.02
C ASP A 475 -26.68 -10.76 8.76
N ILE A 476 -25.63 -10.06 8.35
CA ILE A 476 -25.13 -8.85 9.02
C ILE A 476 -25.92 -7.63 8.57
N ASN A 477 -26.34 -7.60 7.31
CA ASN A 477 -27.06 -6.47 6.73
C ASN A 477 -28.58 -6.51 7.02
N ASN A 478 -29.10 -7.64 7.53
CA ASN A 478 -30.50 -7.95 7.83
C ASN A 478 -31.44 -7.95 6.62
N ASP A 479 -30.96 -8.37 5.45
CA ASP A 479 -31.76 -8.47 4.21
C ASP A 479 -32.48 -9.82 4.04
N GLY A 480 -32.18 -10.80 4.90
CA GLY A 480 -32.76 -12.13 4.91
C GLY A 480 -32.01 -13.17 4.07
N VAL A 481 -30.86 -12.82 3.51
CA VAL A 481 -29.95 -13.68 2.75
C VAL A 481 -28.56 -13.61 3.42
N VAL A 482 -27.75 -14.64 3.22
CA VAL A 482 -26.33 -14.63 3.63
C VAL A 482 -25.49 -14.79 2.38
N ASP A 483 -24.85 -13.71 1.94
CA ASP A 483 -24.05 -13.67 0.71
C ASP A 483 -22.67 -13.00 0.91
N GLU A 484 -22.06 -12.42 -0.13
CA GLU A 484 -20.77 -11.72 0.04
C GLU A 484 -20.91 -10.39 0.78
N SER A 485 -22.08 -9.75 0.75
CA SER A 485 -22.33 -8.46 1.40
C SER A 485 -22.33 -8.55 2.94
N ASP A 486 -22.38 -9.76 3.50
CA ASP A 486 -22.24 -10.05 4.93
C ASP A 486 -20.80 -10.39 5.34
N ARG A 487 -19.87 -10.45 4.38
CA ARG A 487 -18.50 -10.89 4.61
C ARG A 487 -17.54 -9.71 4.65
N SER A 488 -16.53 -9.84 5.49
CA SER A 488 -15.42 -8.88 5.57
C SER A 488 -14.21 -9.35 4.78
N VAL A 489 -13.53 -8.44 4.11
CA VAL A 489 -12.28 -8.73 3.40
C VAL A 489 -11.16 -9.10 4.37
N LEU A 490 -10.27 -9.99 3.93
CA LEU A 490 -9.01 -10.30 4.60
C LEU A 490 -7.85 -9.55 3.92
N PRO A 491 -6.69 -9.41 4.60
CA PRO A 491 -5.49 -8.90 3.95
C PRO A 491 -5.17 -9.65 2.64
N PRO A 492 -4.69 -8.96 1.60
CA PRO A 492 -4.34 -9.58 0.34
C PRO A 492 -3.22 -10.62 0.51
N THR A 493 -3.26 -11.67 -0.30
CA THR A 493 -2.17 -12.66 -0.39
C THR A 493 -0.99 -12.13 -1.21
N THR A 494 0.13 -12.83 -1.19
CA THR A 494 1.31 -12.52 -2.03
C THR A 494 1.18 -12.96 -3.49
N LEU A 495 0.03 -13.53 -3.91
CA LEU A 495 -0.12 -14.19 -5.22
C LEU A 495 0.30 -13.30 -6.39
N VAL A 496 -0.08 -12.01 -6.39
CA VAL A 496 0.26 -11.07 -7.48
C VAL A 496 1.77 -10.92 -7.59
N ALA A 497 2.43 -10.59 -6.47
CA ALA A 497 3.88 -10.45 -6.42
C ALA A 497 4.61 -11.77 -6.76
N ASP A 498 4.13 -12.90 -6.26
CA ASP A 498 4.72 -14.21 -6.54
C ASP A 498 4.61 -14.59 -8.03
N ALA A 499 3.50 -14.24 -8.69
CA ALA A 499 3.30 -14.45 -10.13
C ALA A 499 4.20 -13.53 -10.96
N HIS A 500 4.28 -12.24 -10.61
CA HIS A 500 5.17 -11.27 -11.27
C HIS A 500 6.64 -11.67 -11.14
N ASN A 501 7.06 -12.17 -9.98
CA ASN A 501 8.41 -12.70 -9.76
C ASN A 501 8.71 -13.93 -10.66
N ALA A 502 7.68 -14.66 -11.08
CA ALA A 502 7.79 -15.75 -12.05
C ALA A 502 7.66 -15.28 -13.52
N GLY A 503 7.40 -13.98 -13.75
CA GLY A 503 7.19 -13.40 -15.08
C GLY A 503 5.78 -13.62 -15.64
N LEU A 504 4.79 -13.91 -14.78
CA LEU A 504 3.40 -14.18 -15.16
C LEU A 504 2.49 -12.98 -14.90
N GLN A 505 1.67 -12.61 -15.87
CA GLN A 505 0.56 -11.66 -15.67
C GLN A 505 -0.55 -12.25 -14.81
N VAL A 506 -1.37 -11.41 -14.17
CA VAL A 506 -2.46 -11.81 -13.26
C VAL A 506 -3.78 -11.15 -13.66
N HIS A 507 -4.72 -11.95 -14.16
CA HIS A 507 -6.01 -11.49 -14.71
C HIS A 507 -7.20 -12.08 -13.93
N PRO A 508 -7.53 -11.59 -12.71
CA PRO A 508 -8.56 -12.20 -11.89
C PRO A 508 -9.98 -12.09 -12.46
N TYR A 509 -10.81 -13.07 -12.10
CA TYR A 509 -12.24 -13.10 -12.40
C TYR A 509 -13.08 -13.31 -11.12
N THR A 510 -14.36 -12.90 -11.03
CA THR A 510 -15.06 -11.95 -11.88
C THR A 510 -15.56 -10.80 -11.02
N PHE A 511 -15.38 -9.57 -11.50
CA PHE A 511 -15.88 -8.37 -10.86
C PHE A 511 -17.30 -8.07 -11.33
N ARG A 512 -18.21 -7.88 -10.38
CA ARG A 512 -19.65 -7.72 -10.60
C ARG A 512 -20.18 -6.60 -9.70
N ASN A 513 -21.06 -5.77 -10.25
CA ASN A 513 -21.54 -4.58 -9.54
C ASN A 513 -22.66 -4.87 -8.55
N GLU A 514 -23.32 -6.02 -8.67
CA GLU A 514 -24.45 -6.35 -7.81
C GLU A 514 -23.99 -6.69 -6.38
N ASP A 515 -24.72 -6.17 -5.39
CA ASP A 515 -24.36 -6.24 -3.96
C ASP A 515 -24.01 -7.65 -3.46
N LEU A 516 -24.72 -8.69 -3.95
CA LEU A 516 -24.48 -10.08 -3.55
C LEU A 516 -23.06 -10.61 -3.87
N TYR A 517 -22.29 -9.88 -4.69
CA TYR A 517 -20.92 -10.20 -5.09
C TYR A 517 -19.87 -9.22 -4.54
N LEU A 518 -20.29 -8.27 -3.70
CA LEU A 518 -19.45 -7.25 -3.08
C LEU A 518 -19.32 -7.53 -1.59
N ALA A 519 -18.09 -7.52 -1.07
CA ALA A 519 -17.85 -7.58 0.36
C ALA A 519 -18.39 -6.35 1.10
N ALA A 520 -18.74 -6.52 2.38
CA ALA A 520 -19.28 -5.45 3.23
C ALA A 520 -18.39 -4.20 3.28
N ASP A 521 -17.06 -4.38 3.23
CA ASP A 521 -16.06 -3.31 3.29
C ASP A 521 -16.16 -2.32 2.12
N TYR A 522 -16.72 -2.74 0.99
CA TYR A 522 -16.94 -1.87 -0.17
C TYR A 522 -18.22 -1.03 -0.03
N LYS A 523 -19.04 -1.22 1.01
CA LYS A 523 -20.23 -0.41 1.33
C LYS A 523 -21.22 -0.31 0.15
N GLY A 524 -21.37 -1.38 -0.64
CA GLY A 524 -22.21 -1.40 -1.86
C GLY A 524 -21.68 -0.56 -3.02
N ASN A 525 -20.41 -0.11 -2.97
CA ASN A 525 -19.76 0.62 -4.04
C ASN A 525 -18.76 -0.29 -4.77
N PRO A 526 -19.10 -0.81 -5.97
CA PRO A 526 -18.19 -1.68 -6.71
C PRO A 526 -16.88 -0.99 -7.08
N GLU A 527 -16.88 0.33 -7.30
CA GLU A 527 -15.68 1.08 -7.71
C GLU A 527 -14.52 0.92 -6.71
N LEU A 528 -14.82 0.71 -5.41
CA LEU A 528 -13.81 0.45 -4.38
C LEU A 528 -13.15 -0.93 -4.53
N GLU A 529 -13.88 -1.95 -4.99
CA GLU A 529 -13.32 -3.27 -5.28
C GLU A 529 -12.37 -3.20 -6.50
N PHE A 530 -12.79 -2.52 -7.57
CA PHE A 530 -11.92 -2.29 -8.73
C PHE A 530 -10.68 -1.49 -8.33
N GLN A 531 -10.84 -0.42 -7.53
CA GLN A 531 -9.72 0.39 -7.04
C GLN A 531 -8.71 -0.48 -6.28
N GLN A 532 -9.18 -1.28 -5.32
CA GLN A 532 -8.30 -2.13 -4.52
C GLN A 532 -7.48 -3.06 -5.41
N PHE A 533 -8.12 -3.78 -6.34
CA PHE A 533 -7.41 -4.75 -7.16
C PHE A 533 -6.46 -4.11 -8.18
N PHE A 534 -6.81 -2.97 -8.78
CA PHE A 534 -5.87 -2.21 -9.62
C PHE A 534 -4.66 -1.72 -8.82
N GLN A 535 -4.85 -1.24 -7.58
CA GLN A 535 -3.75 -0.82 -6.73
C GLN A 535 -2.92 -2.00 -6.20
N LEU A 536 -3.49 -3.21 -6.09
CA LEU A 536 -2.75 -4.43 -5.78
C LEU A 536 -1.80 -4.89 -6.91
N GLY A 537 -1.99 -4.39 -8.13
CA GLY A 537 -1.11 -4.66 -9.26
C GLY A 537 -1.59 -5.75 -10.22
N VAL A 538 -2.88 -6.08 -10.24
CA VAL A 538 -3.41 -7.01 -11.25
C VAL A 538 -3.24 -6.41 -12.65
N ASP A 539 -2.81 -7.21 -13.63
CA ASP A 539 -2.48 -6.76 -14.99
C ASP A 539 -3.72 -6.56 -15.86
N ALA A 540 -4.80 -7.25 -15.51
CA ALA A 540 -6.12 -7.07 -16.09
C ALA A 540 -7.19 -7.54 -15.10
N LEU A 541 -8.46 -7.31 -15.41
CA LEU A 541 -9.55 -8.01 -14.71
C LEU A 541 -10.69 -8.36 -15.65
N PHE A 542 -11.37 -9.45 -15.32
CA PHE A 542 -12.61 -9.88 -15.98
C PHE A 542 -13.81 -9.28 -15.25
N THR A 543 -14.64 -8.54 -15.97
CA THR A 543 -15.85 -7.95 -15.41
C THR A 543 -17.06 -8.09 -16.31
N ASP A 544 -18.22 -8.28 -15.68
CA ASP A 544 -19.53 -8.24 -16.34
C ASP A 544 -19.95 -6.78 -16.67
N PHE A 545 -19.24 -5.78 -16.12
CA PHE A 545 -19.50 -4.33 -16.22
C PHE A 545 -18.23 -3.55 -16.63
N PRO A 546 -17.83 -3.60 -17.91
CA PRO A 546 -16.60 -2.95 -18.36
C PRO A 546 -16.56 -1.44 -18.10
N ASP A 547 -17.72 -0.76 -18.08
CA ASP A 547 -17.82 0.67 -17.83
C ASP A 547 -17.37 1.06 -16.42
N THR A 548 -17.64 0.23 -15.42
CA THR A 548 -17.13 0.45 -14.07
C THR A 548 -15.62 0.27 -14.02
N GLY A 549 -15.09 -0.78 -14.67
CA GLY A 549 -13.65 -1.03 -14.73
C GLY A 549 -12.89 0.09 -15.45
N ASP A 550 -13.38 0.51 -16.61
CA ASP A 550 -12.80 1.59 -17.43
C ASP A 550 -12.81 2.92 -16.66
N LYS A 551 -13.94 3.28 -16.05
CA LYS A 551 -14.08 4.49 -15.24
C LYS A 551 -13.05 4.55 -14.11
N VAL A 552 -12.88 3.46 -13.36
CA VAL A 552 -11.95 3.43 -12.21
C VAL A 552 -10.50 3.43 -12.68
N ARG A 553 -10.17 2.68 -13.74
CA ARG A 553 -8.84 2.71 -14.34
C ARG A 553 -8.46 4.11 -14.83
N ASP A 554 -9.35 4.78 -15.56
CA ASP A 554 -9.12 6.13 -16.07
C ASP A 554 -8.97 7.14 -14.93
N PHE A 555 -9.78 6.99 -13.88
CA PHE A 555 -9.65 7.80 -12.67
C PHE A 555 -8.25 7.65 -12.03
N LEU A 556 -7.78 6.41 -11.84
CA LEU A 556 -6.46 6.10 -11.25
C LEU A 556 -5.28 6.37 -12.19
N SER A 557 -5.52 6.53 -13.49
CA SER A 557 -4.47 6.92 -14.45
C SER A 557 -4.01 8.35 -14.26
N ASN A 558 -4.78 9.19 -13.55
CA ASN A 558 -4.29 10.46 -13.03
C ASN A 558 -3.54 10.24 -11.70
N PRO A 559 -2.24 10.58 -11.60
CA PRO A 559 -1.47 10.46 -10.36
C PRO A 559 -2.06 11.23 -9.17
N GLU A 560 -2.88 12.27 -9.40
CA GLU A 560 -3.56 13.00 -8.31
C GLU A 560 -4.66 12.17 -7.63
N ASN A 561 -5.14 11.10 -8.27
CA ASN A 561 -6.22 10.25 -7.78
C ASN A 561 -5.70 8.90 -7.24
N ASN A 562 -4.62 8.38 -7.83
CA ASN A 562 -3.95 7.17 -7.37
C ASN A 562 -2.99 7.54 -6.23
N LEU A 563 -3.48 7.46 -5.01
CA LEU A 563 -2.79 7.93 -3.81
C LEU A 563 -2.58 6.80 -2.81
N VAL A 564 -1.56 6.97 -1.97
CA VAL A 564 -1.36 6.15 -0.76
C VAL A 564 -2.29 6.67 0.34
N ARG A 565 -3.08 5.78 0.93
CA ARG A 565 -4.10 6.11 1.93
C ARG A 565 -4.12 5.05 3.04
N SER A 566 -3.99 5.50 4.28
CA SER A 566 -4.33 4.68 5.45
C SER A 566 -5.84 4.76 5.74
N PRO A 567 -6.39 3.89 6.61
CA PRO A 567 -7.80 3.94 7.00
C PRO A 567 -8.23 5.25 7.66
N GLN A 568 -7.31 6.03 8.23
CA GLN A 568 -7.58 7.33 8.84
C GLN A 568 -7.68 8.47 7.81
N ASN A 569 -7.39 8.20 6.54
CA ASN A 569 -7.49 9.18 5.47
C ASN A 569 -8.97 9.65 5.32
N PRO A 570 -9.24 10.95 5.12
CA PRO A 570 -10.59 11.47 4.97
C PRO A 570 -11.44 10.77 3.91
N ASP A 571 -10.86 10.43 2.75
CA ASP A 571 -11.55 9.72 1.66
C ASP A 571 -11.90 8.28 2.05
N ALA A 572 -11.06 7.63 2.85
CA ALA A 572 -11.32 6.26 3.35
C ALA A 572 -12.43 6.25 4.41
N ILE A 573 -12.41 7.25 5.30
CA ILE A 573 -13.44 7.43 6.34
C ILE A 573 -14.81 7.69 5.68
N SER A 574 -14.88 8.58 4.68
CA SER A 574 -16.12 8.88 3.96
C SER A 574 -16.61 7.72 3.10
N GLY A 575 -15.72 6.80 2.71
CA GLY A 575 -16.03 5.69 1.80
C GLY A 575 -15.90 6.08 0.31
N ASP A 576 -15.19 7.15 0.01
CA ASP A 576 -14.90 7.60 -1.35
C ASP A 576 -13.64 6.92 -1.94
N ALA A 577 -12.79 6.33 -1.09
CA ALA A 577 -11.61 5.58 -1.51
C ALA A 577 -11.37 4.33 -0.64
N PHE A 578 -10.73 3.33 -1.22
CA PHE A 578 -10.28 2.14 -0.48
C PHE A 578 -8.84 2.34 0.06
N PRO A 579 -8.56 2.05 1.35
CA PRO A 579 -7.21 2.21 1.91
C PRO A 579 -6.24 1.15 1.38
N ASN A 580 -5.06 1.58 0.94
CA ASN A 580 -3.99 0.72 0.42
C ASN A 580 -2.75 0.71 1.34
N LEU A 581 -2.85 1.25 2.55
CA LEU A 581 -1.82 1.22 3.59
C LEU A 581 -2.44 0.77 4.92
N GLY A 582 -1.62 0.25 5.84
CA GLY A 582 -2.06 -0.01 7.21
C GLY A 582 -2.42 1.28 7.96
N GLY A 583 -3.17 1.18 9.06
CA GLY A 583 -3.42 2.32 9.94
C GLY A 583 -2.22 2.64 10.79
N SER A 584 -1.92 3.95 10.96
CA SER A 584 -0.69 4.46 11.59
C SER A 584 0.55 3.75 11.05
N LYS A 585 0.75 3.93 9.74
CA LYS A 585 1.82 3.33 8.95
C LYS A 585 2.32 4.28 7.86
N GLY A 586 2.02 5.57 8.01
CA GLY A 586 2.28 6.57 6.99
C GLY A 586 3.71 7.08 7.08
N PHE A 587 3.95 8.38 6.94
CA PHE A 587 5.33 8.88 7.00
C PHE A 587 5.83 8.87 8.44
N GLU A 588 6.91 8.15 8.71
CA GLU A 588 7.57 8.14 10.03
C GLU A 588 8.99 8.72 10.00
N GLY A 589 9.66 8.73 8.85
CA GLY A 589 10.97 9.37 8.72
C GLY A 589 10.95 10.46 7.66
N GLY A 590 11.48 11.65 7.96
CA GLY A 590 11.51 12.77 7.01
C GLY A 590 12.81 13.55 7.05
N ALA A 591 13.51 13.67 5.92
CA ALA A 591 14.77 14.39 5.83
C ALA A 591 14.84 15.32 4.61
N ILE A 592 15.43 16.50 4.81
CA ILE A 592 15.89 17.38 3.71
C ILE A 592 17.33 17.03 3.36
N ASN A 593 17.65 16.93 2.07
CA ASN A 593 19.02 16.67 1.64
C ASN A 593 19.97 17.84 1.99
N ALA A 594 21.28 17.58 2.02
CA ALA A 594 22.28 18.58 2.41
C ALA A 594 22.22 19.85 1.56
N SER A 595 21.93 19.71 0.26
CA SER A 595 21.79 20.83 -0.67
C SER A 595 20.47 21.60 -0.53
N LYS A 596 19.52 21.16 0.31
CA LYS A 596 18.18 21.75 0.50
C LYS A 596 17.39 21.94 -0.79
N THR A 597 17.37 20.89 -1.61
CA THR A 597 16.64 20.84 -2.89
C THR A 597 15.55 19.78 -2.90
N LYS A 598 15.69 18.74 -2.08
CA LYS A 598 14.83 17.56 -2.06
C LYS A 598 14.46 17.19 -0.62
N LEU A 599 13.23 16.71 -0.45
CA LEU A 599 12.78 16.00 0.75
C LEU A 599 12.71 14.51 0.45
N TYR A 600 13.02 13.68 1.43
CA TYR A 600 12.86 12.24 1.40
C TYR A 600 12.00 11.83 2.58
N LEU A 601 10.85 11.21 2.29
CA LEU A 601 9.86 10.81 3.28
C LEU A 601 9.70 9.30 3.23
N LEU A 602 10.06 8.63 4.32
CA LEU A 602 10.04 7.18 4.48
C LEU A 602 8.74 6.76 5.16
N LEU A 603 7.99 5.89 4.49
CA LEU A 603 6.80 5.27 5.09
C LEU A 603 7.21 4.26 6.18
N GLU A 604 6.40 4.12 7.23
CA GLU A 604 6.58 3.10 8.25
C GLU A 604 6.06 1.72 7.80
N GLY A 605 4.97 1.69 7.03
CA GLY A 605 4.38 0.44 6.53
C GLY A 605 4.54 0.19 5.04
N THR A 606 4.31 -1.07 4.68
CA THR A 606 4.28 -1.54 3.28
C THR A 606 2.95 -1.18 2.63
N VAL A 607 2.99 -0.46 1.51
CA VAL A 607 1.80 -0.20 0.68
C VAL A 607 1.34 -1.51 0.06
N GLN A 608 0.03 -1.78 0.08
CA GLN A 608 -0.54 -3.00 -0.51
C GLN A 608 -0.10 -3.16 -1.98
N GLY A 609 0.29 -4.40 -2.32
CA GLY A 609 0.88 -4.76 -3.61
C GLY A 609 2.41 -4.65 -3.66
N ASP A 610 3.04 -3.91 -2.75
CA ASP A 610 4.50 -3.97 -2.59
C ASP A 610 4.92 -5.24 -1.82
N THR A 611 6.18 -5.68 -2.00
CA THR A 611 6.74 -6.82 -1.27
C THR A 611 6.68 -6.59 0.24
N PRO A 612 6.21 -7.57 1.05
CA PRO A 612 6.15 -7.42 2.51
C PRO A 612 7.48 -6.99 3.14
N GLY A 613 7.46 -5.89 3.91
CA GLY A 613 8.65 -5.30 4.52
C GLY A 613 9.46 -4.38 3.61
N ALA A 614 8.98 -4.09 2.40
CA ALA A 614 9.49 -3.03 1.53
C ALA A 614 8.78 -1.71 1.86
N LEU A 615 9.52 -0.74 2.41
CA LEU A 615 9.02 0.58 2.76
C LEU A 615 9.44 1.59 1.71
N ARG A 616 8.52 2.44 1.25
CA ARG A 616 8.84 3.43 0.21
C ARG A 616 9.56 4.63 0.80
N ILE A 617 10.61 5.09 0.13
CA ILE A 617 11.25 6.38 0.35
C ILE A 617 10.79 7.31 -0.78
N ASN A 618 9.96 8.29 -0.45
CA ASN A 618 9.33 9.18 -1.42
C ASN A 618 10.18 10.45 -1.58
N GLU A 619 10.73 10.66 -2.78
CA GLU A 619 11.53 11.86 -3.11
C GLU A 619 10.62 12.98 -3.64
N PHE A 620 10.64 14.12 -2.96
CA PHE A 620 9.88 15.33 -3.29
C PHE A 620 10.81 16.47 -3.69
N ASP A 621 10.52 17.15 -4.80
CA ASP A 621 11.25 18.33 -5.25
C ASP A 621 10.65 19.60 -4.64
N ILE A 622 11.45 20.32 -3.87
CA ILE A 622 10.99 21.52 -3.16
C ILE A 622 10.67 22.66 -4.14
N ALA A 623 11.40 22.76 -5.25
CA ALA A 623 11.27 23.87 -6.18
C ALA A 623 10.01 23.76 -7.05
N SER A 624 9.70 22.57 -7.57
CA SER A 624 8.46 22.31 -8.32
C SER A 624 7.27 22.01 -7.40
N LYS A 625 7.53 21.63 -6.15
CA LYS A 625 6.53 21.13 -5.19
C LYS A 625 5.82 19.86 -5.66
N GLU A 626 6.59 18.94 -6.23
CA GLU A 626 6.06 17.70 -6.79
C GLU A 626 6.91 16.51 -6.35
N TYR A 627 6.25 15.36 -6.12
CA TYR A 627 6.95 14.09 -6.03
C TYR A 627 7.60 13.75 -7.37
N THR A 628 8.83 13.24 -7.32
CA THR A 628 9.63 13.00 -8.52
C THR A 628 9.30 11.69 -9.23
N GLY A 629 8.51 10.82 -8.60
CA GLY A 629 8.20 9.46 -9.08
C GLY A 629 9.36 8.47 -8.97
N LYS A 630 10.49 8.86 -8.36
CA LYS A 630 11.63 7.98 -8.14
C LYS A 630 11.25 6.84 -7.19
N LYS A 631 11.40 5.60 -7.63
CA LYS A 631 11.11 4.40 -6.84
C LYS A 631 12.33 4.04 -5.98
N LEU A 632 12.25 4.25 -4.67
CA LEU A 632 13.27 3.88 -3.68
C LEU A 632 12.61 3.07 -2.57
N TYR A 633 13.25 1.96 -2.18
CA TYR A 633 12.72 1.06 -1.16
C TYR A 633 13.74 0.76 -0.07
N TYR A 634 13.31 0.90 1.19
CA TYR A 634 14.00 0.39 2.36
C TYR A 634 13.48 -1.02 2.68
N LYS A 635 14.37 -1.98 2.88
CA LYS A 635 14.01 -3.35 3.27
C LYS A 635 14.16 -3.52 4.78
N LEU A 636 13.07 -3.82 5.47
CA LEU A 636 13.11 -4.22 6.88
C LEU A 636 13.87 -5.55 7.05
N GLU A 637 14.58 -5.72 8.17
CA GLU A 637 15.14 -7.03 8.57
C GLU A 637 14.02 -8.05 8.82
N ASN A 638 12.87 -7.57 9.29
CA ASN A 638 11.67 -8.36 9.50
C ASN A 638 10.44 -7.52 9.16
N PRO A 639 9.48 -8.01 8.35
CA PRO A 639 8.26 -7.26 8.01
C PRO A 639 7.40 -6.85 9.22
N GLY A 640 7.59 -7.45 10.39
CA GLY A 640 6.92 -7.06 11.64
C GLY A 640 7.68 -6.02 12.48
N TYR A 641 8.79 -5.49 11.98
CA TYR A 641 9.50 -4.36 12.56
C TYR A 641 8.94 -3.04 12.03
N ALA A 642 9.35 -1.95 12.66
CA ALA A 642 9.00 -0.59 12.30
C ALA A 642 10.28 0.25 12.18
N ILE A 643 10.16 1.39 11.50
CA ILE A 643 11.21 2.40 11.52
C ILE A 643 10.98 3.34 12.71
N GLY A 644 11.67 4.48 12.72
CA GLY A 644 11.51 5.48 13.77
C GLY A 644 11.87 6.89 13.32
N ASP A 645 12.96 7.06 12.57
CA ASP A 645 13.31 8.37 12.01
C ASP A 645 14.31 8.23 10.86
N LEU A 646 14.48 9.29 10.07
CA LEU A 646 15.41 9.43 8.95
C LEU A 646 16.26 10.71 9.11
N ALA A 647 17.58 10.58 9.23
CA ALA A 647 18.48 11.73 9.36
C ALA A 647 19.49 11.86 8.21
N VAL A 648 19.70 13.08 7.72
CA VAL A 648 20.63 13.37 6.62
C VAL A 648 22.11 13.31 7.07
N ILE A 649 22.95 12.65 6.28
CA ILE A 649 24.43 12.69 6.42
C ILE A 649 25.04 13.54 5.31
N ASN A 650 24.56 13.36 4.08
CA ASN A 650 24.89 14.17 2.91
C ASN A 650 23.77 14.05 1.86
N ASP A 651 24.00 14.45 0.61
CA ASP A 651 22.96 14.41 -0.43
C ASP A 651 22.51 12.99 -0.85
N ASN A 652 23.25 11.94 -0.46
CA ASN A 652 22.93 10.56 -0.82
C ASN A 652 22.83 9.63 0.39
N GLU A 653 23.56 9.90 1.47
CA GLU A 653 23.63 9.03 2.64
C GLU A 653 22.76 9.55 3.79
N TYR A 654 22.02 8.63 4.44
CA TYR A 654 21.08 8.91 5.52
C TYR A 654 21.18 7.86 6.63
N LEU A 655 20.71 8.19 7.83
CA LEU A 655 20.52 7.24 8.94
C LEU A 655 19.04 6.89 9.06
N VAL A 656 18.73 5.62 9.33
CA VAL A 656 17.39 5.10 9.60
C VAL A 656 17.40 4.33 10.91
N ILE A 657 16.48 4.65 11.82
CA ILE A 657 16.21 3.79 12.98
C ILE A 657 15.30 2.63 12.55
N GLU A 658 15.62 1.41 12.96
CA GLU A 658 14.77 0.24 12.79
C GLU A 658 14.66 -0.52 14.12
N ARG A 659 13.44 -0.88 14.51
CA ARG A 659 13.12 -1.43 15.82
C ARG A 659 12.05 -2.50 15.77
N ASP A 660 12.12 -3.46 16.69
CA ASP A 660 10.97 -4.31 17.01
C ASP A 660 9.94 -3.54 17.87
N ASN A 661 8.79 -4.15 18.14
CA ASN A 661 7.77 -3.57 19.02
C ASN A 661 7.98 -3.96 20.50
N GLY A 662 9.12 -4.54 20.84
CA GLY A 662 9.46 -4.93 22.20
C GLY A 662 10.00 -3.75 23.02
N GLN A 663 9.85 -3.82 24.35
CA GLN A 663 10.41 -2.86 25.30
C GLN A 663 11.02 -3.56 26.52
N GLY A 664 11.89 -2.85 27.24
CA GLY A 664 12.62 -3.39 28.39
C GLY A 664 13.31 -4.71 28.06
N ALA A 665 13.13 -5.71 28.94
CA ALA A 665 13.73 -7.04 28.74
C ALA A 665 13.17 -7.80 27.53
N ALA A 666 12.02 -7.40 26.98
CA ALA A 666 11.45 -8.02 25.79
C ALA A 666 12.01 -7.47 24.49
N ALA A 667 12.63 -6.27 24.49
CA ALA A 667 13.28 -5.71 23.30
C ALA A 667 14.42 -6.62 22.82
N GLN A 668 14.38 -7.03 21.55
CA GLN A 668 15.37 -7.90 20.92
C GLN A 668 16.12 -7.19 19.79
N PHE A 669 15.53 -6.16 19.18
CA PHE A 669 16.09 -5.47 18.03
C PHE A 669 15.83 -3.97 18.10
N LYS A 670 16.89 -3.16 18.25
CA LYS A 670 16.88 -1.69 18.16
C LYS A 670 18.19 -1.25 17.50
N LYS A 671 18.16 -0.84 16.24
CA LYS A 671 19.36 -0.54 15.47
C LYS A 671 19.22 0.72 14.65
N ILE A 672 20.37 1.30 14.30
CA ILE A 672 20.45 2.38 13.32
C ILE A 672 21.26 1.88 12.13
N TYR A 673 20.73 2.09 10.94
CA TYR A 673 21.38 1.78 9.68
C TYR A 673 21.74 3.06 8.95
N LYS A 674 22.88 3.07 8.26
CA LYS A 674 23.18 4.03 7.22
C LYS A 674 22.70 3.49 5.88
N ILE A 675 21.94 4.27 5.12
CA ILE A 675 21.51 3.96 3.75
C ILE A 675 22.16 4.90 2.73
N ASP A 676 22.28 4.45 1.48
CA ASP A 676 22.74 5.27 0.34
C ASP A 676 21.68 5.28 -0.77
N LEU A 677 20.97 6.39 -0.94
CA LEU A 677 19.88 6.55 -1.90
C LEU A 677 20.34 6.57 -3.37
N SER A 678 21.66 6.60 -3.61
CA SER A 678 22.25 6.50 -4.95
C SER A 678 22.59 5.06 -5.36
N LYS A 679 22.40 4.09 -4.46
CA LYS A 679 22.75 2.69 -4.68
C LYS A 679 21.60 1.78 -4.28
N THR A 680 21.30 0.82 -5.15
CA THR A 680 20.39 -0.27 -4.84
C THR A 680 21.10 -1.61 -4.98
N ASP A 681 20.67 -2.59 -4.20
CA ASP A 681 21.06 -3.98 -4.36
C ASP A 681 20.42 -4.61 -5.62
N ALA A 682 20.66 -5.90 -5.83
CA ALA A 682 20.16 -6.63 -7.00
C ALA A 682 18.62 -6.75 -7.04
N ASP A 683 17.96 -6.60 -5.89
CA ASP A 683 16.51 -6.69 -5.72
C ASP A 683 15.85 -5.30 -5.74
N GLY A 684 16.64 -4.22 -5.92
CA GLY A 684 16.14 -2.84 -6.03
C GLY A 684 15.97 -2.11 -4.70
N TYR A 685 16.46 -2.66 -3.58
CA TYR A 685 16.42 -1.99 -2.27
C TYR A 685 17.65 -1.12 -2.06
N VAL A 686 17.51 0.00 -1.34
CA VAL A 686 18.65 0.85 -0.99
C VAL A 686 19.65 0.07 -0.13
N GLU A 687 20.95 0.17 -0.45
CA GLU A 687 21.98 -0.50 0.34
C GLU A 687 22.01 0.05 1.77
N LYS A 688 21.93 -0.83 2.77
CA LYS A 688 21.98 -0.45 4.20
C LYS A 688 23.15 -1.08 4.94
N GLN A 689 23.74 -0.34 5.87
CA GLN A 689 24.86 -0.75 6.72
C GLN A 689 24.56 -0.42 8.19
N GLU A 690 24.63 -1.41 9.08
CA GLU A 690 24.47 -1.18 10.53
C GLU A 690 25.52 -0.17 11.02
N VAL A 691 25.10 0.87 11.77
CA VAL A 691 25.99 1.85 12.41
C VAL A 691 25.91 1.85 13.93
N ALA A 692 24.76 1.47 14.51
CA ALA A 692 24.56 1.42 15.95
C ALA A 692 23.61 0.29 16.34
N ASN A 693 23.89 -0.35 17.47
CA ASN A 693 22.97 -1.28 18.14
C ASN A 693 22.60 -0.67 19.50
N LEU A 694 21.36 -0.20 19.61
CA LEU A 694 20.88 0.57 20.76
C LEU A 694 20.62 -0.30 21.99
N LEU A 695 20.67 -1.63 21.85
CA LEU A 695 20.63 -2.56 23.00
C LEU A 695 22.04 -2.91 23.52
N ASN A 696 23.10 -2.35 22.95
CA ASN A 696 24.48 -2.60 23.36
C ASN A 696 25.34 -1.33 23.26
N ILE A 697 25.13 -0.42 24.21
CA ILE A 697 25.85 0.86 24.29
C ILE A 697 26.85 0.78 25.45
N GLN A 698 28.08 1.27 25.25
CA GLN A 698 29.05 1.39 26.34
C GLN A 698 28.80 2.66 27.12
N ASP A 699 28.76 2.57 28.45
CA ASP A 699 28.62 3.73 29.34
C ASP A 699 29.68 3.67 30.46
N PRO A 700 30.97 3.85 30.15
CA PRO A 700 32.04 3.70 31.13
C PRO A 700 31.98 4.74 32.27
N ASN A 701 31.19 5.80 32.11
CA ASN A 701 31.07 6.91 33.04
C ASN A 701 29.76 6.90 33.83
N ASP A 702 28.89 5.89 33.65
CA ASP A 702 27.59 5.75 34.33
C ASP A 702 26.77 7.04 34.23
N LEU A 703 26.61 7.56 32.99
CA LEU A 703 26.00 8.87 32.75
C LEU A 703 24.52 8.89 33.14
N ASN A 704 23.82 7.76 33.04
CA ASN A 704 22.43 7.63 33.50
C ASN A 704 22.32 7.35 35.02
N GLY A 705 23.42 7.00 35.70
CA GLY A 705 23.48 6.78 37.14
C GLY A 705 22.83 5.47 37.62
N ASP A 706 22.77 4.43 36.77
CA ASP A 706 22.22 3.12 37.11
C ASP A 706 23.24 2.17 37.76
N GLY A 707 24.51 2.60 37.84
CA GLY A 707 25.61 1.85 38.44
C GLY A 707 26.23 0.79 37.53
N LYS A 708 25.86 0.75 36.24
CA LYS A 708 26.46 -0.14 35.23
C LYS A 708 27.46 0.62 34.37
N THR A 709 28.21 -0.14 33.57
CA THR A 709 29.16 0.40 32.57
C THR A 709 28.66 0.19 31.14
N THR A 710 27.39 -0.18 31.03
CA THR A 710 26.71 -0.50 29.78
C THR A 710 25.32 0.09 29.87
N PHE A 711 24.85 0.61 28.75
CA PHE A 711 23.56 1.24 28.61
C PHE A 711 22.78 0.51 27.50
N ASP A 712 21.48 0.41 27.68
CA ASP A 712 20.53 -0.04 26.67
C ASP A 712 19.49 1.07 26.45
N PHE A 713 18.88 1.10 25.27
CA PHE A 713 17.80 2.01 24.92
C PHE A 713 16.55 1.20 24.52
N PRO A 714 15.88 0.53 25.49
CA PRO A 714 14.94 -0.54 25.22
C PRO A 714 13.51 -0.02 25.13
N PHE A 715 13.28 1.10 24.45
CA PHE A 715 11.95 1.71 24.32
C PHE A 715 11.17 1.08 23.17
N VAL A 716 9.82 1.10 23.26
CA VAL A 716 8.96 0.63 22.16
C VAL A 716 9.27 1.46 20.91
N THR A 717 9.09 2.77 21.04
CA THR A 717 9.35 3.78 20.03
C THR A 717 10.69 4.45 20.28
N ILE A 718 11.43 4.66 19.18
CA ILE A 718 12.69 5.39 19.14
C ILE A 718 12.62 6.20 17.85
N GLU A 719 12.18 7.45 17.95
CA GLU A 719 11.70 8.21 16.79
C GLU A 719 12.49 9.50 16.58
N ASN A 720 13.71 9.54 17.11
CA ASN A 720 14.57 10.71 16.95
C ASN A 720 15.99 10.27 16.67
N VAL A 721 16.53 10.66 15.52
CA VAL A 721 17.95 10.61 15.21
C VAL A 721 18.41 11.93 14.58
N LEU A 722 19.50 12.49 15.09
CA LEU A 722 20.10 13.70 14.53
C LEU A 722 21.61 13.59 14.45
N VAL A 723 22.19 13.95 13.30
CA VAL A 723 23.65 13.96 13.14
C VAL A 723 24.21 15.23 13.79
N VAL A 724 24.95 15.07 14.88
CA VAL A 724 25.56 16.19 15.64
C VAL A 724 26.90 16.58 15.05
N ASP A 725 27.75 15.60 14.76
CA ASP A 725 28.98 15.78 14.03
C ASP A 725 29.36 14.46 13.34
N LYS A 726 30.50 14.42 12.64
CA LYS A 726 30.92 13.22 11.90
C LYS A 726 31.10 11.98 12.80
N ASN A 727 31.26 12.11 14.11
CA ASN A 727 31.40 10.98 15.03
C ASN A 727 30.30 10.90 16.08
N THR A 728 29.34 11.84 16.10
CA THR A 728 28.35 11.92 17.18
C THR A 728 26.96 12.04 16.59
N ILE A 729 26.04 11.21 17.06
CA ILE A 729 24.61 11.31 16.78
C ILE A 729 23.85 11.53 18.07
N LEU A 730 22.72 12.23 17.98
CA LEU A 730 21.71 12.29 19.02
C LEU A 730 20.65 11.24 18.73
N VAL A 731 20.17 10.57 19.77
CA VAL A 731 19.02 9.66 19.71
C VAL A 731 18.09 10.01 20.87
N ALA A 732 16.78 9.95 20.64
CA ALA A 732 15.79 10.09 21.72
C ALA A 732 14.60 9.16 21.49
N ASN A 733 13.93 8.77 22.58
CA ASN A 733 12.70 7.99 22.49
C ASN A 733 11.49 8.90 22.39
N ASP A 734 10.45 8.36 21.78
CA ASP A 734 9.09 8.70 22.15
C ASP A 734 8.71 7.82 23.37
N ASN A 735 7.94 8.37 24.30
CA ASN A 735 7.47 7.67 25.48
C ASN A 735 5.98 7.28 25.41
N ASN A 736 5.33 7.46 24.25
CA ASN A 736 3.91 7.19 23.98
C ASN A 736 3.04 7.54 25.19
N TYR A 737 3.15 8.77 25.68
CA TYR A 737 2.66 9.10 27.01
C TYR A 737 1.14 8.78 27.17
N PRO A 738 0.71 8.13 28.27
CA PRO A 738 1.46 7.58 29.41
C PRO A 738 1.71 6.06 29.32
N PHE A 739 1.72 5.46 28.12
CA PHE A 739 1.61 4.01 27.91
C PHE A 739 2.94 3.23 27.94
N SER A 740 4.08 3.85 27.60
CA SER A 740 5.37 3.14 27.56
C SER A 740 6.07 3.04 28.92
N THR A 741 6.75 1.90 29.14
CA THR A 741 7.39 1.49 30.41
C THR A 741 8.68 0.68 30.16
N GLY A 742 9.42 1.03 29.11
CA GLY A 742 10.65 0.38 28.65
C GLY A 742 11.75 0.35 29.70
N ARG A 743 11.78 1.28 30.67
CA ARG A 743 12.56 1.15 31.90
C ARG A 743 11.65 0.78 33.07
N PRO A 744 11.35 -0.52 33.28
CA PRO A 744 10.31 -0.92 34.21
C PRO A 744 10.65 -0.53 35.65
N GLY A 745 9.65 0.07 36.31
CA GLY A 745 9.64 0.25 37.76
C GLY A 745 9.43 -1.07 38.52
N ASN A 746 9.55 -1.02 39.85
CA ASN A 746 9.35 -2.19 40.71
C ASN A 746 7.87 -2.48 41.06
N ASP A 747 6.92 -1.66 40.61
CA ASP A 747 5.48 -1.80 40.89
C ASP A 747 4.70 -2.19 39.63
N PRO A 748 4.22 -3.44 39.50
CA PRO A 748 3.41 -3.88 38.37
C PRO A 748 2.03 -3.23 38.28
N GLN A 749 1.50 -2.61 39.35
CA GLN A 749 0.20 -1.94 39.34
C GLN A 749 0.31 -0.47 38.93
N ASN A 750 1.48 0.15 39.15
CA ASN A 750 1.80 1.51 38.74
C ASN A 750 3.25 1.54 38.25
N PRO A 751 3.53 1.02 37.04
CA PRO A 751 4.87 1.02 36.51
C PRO A 751 5.38 2.45 36.36
N VAL A 752 6.71 2.61 36.43
CA VAL A 752 7.35 3.87 36.08
C VAL A 752 7.17 4.06 34.59
N ILE A 753 6.44 5.12 34.21
CA ILE A 753 6.31 5.54 32.82
C ILE A 753 7.62 6.11 32.32
N ASP A 754 7.89 5.94 31.04
CA ASP A 754 9.14 6.36 30.45
C ASP A 754 9.24 7.89 30.39
N ASN A 755 10.38 8.40 30.83
CA ASN A 755 10.80 9.77 30.51
C ASN A 755 11.18 9.84 29.02
N ASN A 756 11.22 11.05 28.46
CA ASN A 756 11.95 11.28 27.21
C ASN A 756 13.44 11.40 27.53
N GLU A 757 14.18 10.33 27.22
CA GLU A 757 15.64 10.26 27.31
C GLU A 757 16.26 10.77 26.01
N ILE A 758 17.17 11.73 26.13
CA ILE A 758 17.93 12.30 25.02
C ILE A 758 19.39 11.94 25.23
N ILE A 759 19.95 11.18 24.30
CA ILE A 759 21.31 10.63 24.41
C ILE A 759 22.20 11.09 23.26
N LEU A 760 23.48 11.27 23.55
CA LEU A 760 24.52 11.45 22.55
C LEU A 760 25.36 10.18 22.46
N LEU A 761 25.46 9.64 21.25
CA LEU A 761 26.20 8.43 20.95
C LEU A 761 27.40 8.76 20.08
N LYS A 762 28.58 8.39 20.56
CA LYS A 762 29.80 8.44 19.78
C LYS A 762 29.95 7.17 18.96
N LEU A 763 30.07 7.37 17.65
CA LEU A 763 30.28 6.35 16.65
C LEU A 763 31.76 5.96 16.56
N GLU A 764 32.01 4.67 16.34
CA GLU A 764 33.36 4.14 16.11
C GLU A 764 33.89 4.56 14.73
N THR A 765 33.01 4.52 13.73
CA THR A 765 33.33 4.89 12.35
C THR A 765 32.75 6.27 12.04
N PRO A 766 33.58 7.25 11.61
CA PRO A 766 33.07 8.56 11.23
C PRO A 766 32.15 8.49 10.01
N LEU A 767 31.06 9.27 10.05
CA LEU A 767 30.17 9.53 8.93
C LEU A 767 30.83 10.44 7.90
N ASN A 768 30.44 10.27 6.63
CA ASN A 768 30.83 11.14 5.53
C ASN A 768 29.95 12.41 5.49
N LEU A 769 30.04 13.21 6.55
CA LEU A 769 29.17 14.35 6.79
C LEU A 769 29.41 15.47 5.76
N ALA A 770 28.34 15.93 5.10
CA ALA A 770 28.43 17.07 4.19
C ALA A 770 28.80 18.36 4.95
N PRO A 771 29.55 19.29 4.33
CA PRO A 771 29.81 20.60 4.92
C PRO A 771 28.53 21.35 5.26
N GLY A 772 28.46 21.95 6.45
CA GLY A 772 27.30 22.73 6.90
C GLY A 772 26.19 21.90 7.56
N LEU A 773 26.28 20.57 7.56
CA LEU A 773 25.46 19.71 8.42
C LEU A 773 26.14 19.47 9.77
N GLY A 774 25.33 19.12 10.77
CA GLY A 774 25.75 18.98 12.16
C GLY A 774 25.19 20.07 13.06
N GLN A 775 25.57 20.01 14.33
CA GLN A 775 25.26 21.04 15.31
C GLN A 775 25.77 22.39 14.78
N PRO A 776 24.92 23.42 14.72
CA PRO A 776 25.34 24.72 14.26
C PRO A 776 26.47 25.23 15.17
N PRO A 777 27.49 25.89 14.61
CA PRO A 777 28.53 26.49 15.43
C PRO A 777 27.90 27.49 16.39
N ALA A 778 28.55 27.66 17.55
CA ALA A 778 28.32 28.79 18.44
C ALA A 778 28.07 30.07 17.63
N GLU A 779 26.90 30.69 17.82
CA GLU A 779 26.44 31.78 16.96
C GLU A 779 27.53 32.84 16.82
N GLN A 780 27.99 33.06 15.58
CA GLN A 780 28.96 34.10 15.28
C GLN A 780 28.23 35.43 15.11
N LEU A 781 28.30 36.29 16.12
CA LEU A 781 27.88 37.67 16.06
C LEU A 781 28.98 38.49 15.37
N ASN A 782 28.80 38.79 14.09
CA ASN A 782 29.58 39.80 13.37
C ASN A 782 29.06 41.19 13.73
N PHE A 783 29.32 41.60 14.97
CA PHE A 783 28.92 42.89 15.50
C PHE A 783 29.78 44.04 14.96
N GLY A 784 31.00 43.73 14.53
CA GLY A 784 32.03 44.73 14.40
C GLY A 784 31.93 45.70 13.24
N SER A 785 31.97 46.98 13.57
CA SER A 785 32.04 48.11 12.64
C SER A 785 33.35 48.90 12.83
N SER A 786 33.50 50.04 12.13
CA SER A 786 34.60 50.99 12.39
C SER A 786 34.22 52.05 13.44
N ASN A 787 33.06 51.93 14.08
CA ASN A 787 32.57 52.83 15.12
C ASN A 787 32.56 52.10 16.46
N SER A 788 32.56 52.84 17.56
CA SER A 788 32.35 52.28 18.91
C SER A 788 30.94 51.75 19.08
N ASP A 789 30.83 50.46 19.39
CA ASP A 789 29.57 49.75 19.57
C ASP A 789 29.47 49.14 21.00
N SER A 790 28.29 48.65 21.39
CA SER A 790 28.09 47.97 22.70
C SER A 790 27.15 46.78 22.63
N ILE A 791 27.54 45.64 23.21
CA ILE A 791 26.75 44.40 23.18
C ILE A 791 26.85 43.62 24.49
N THR A 792 25.74 43.03 24.92
CA THR A 792 25.72 41.96 25.91
C THR A 792 25.56 40.64 25.16
N VAL A 793 26.49 39.72 25.35
CA VAL A 793 26.60 38.46 24.60
C VAL A 793 25.94 37.35 25.41
N GLU A 794 25.04 36.61 24.78
CA GLU A 794 24.41 35.43 25.38
C GLU A 794 25.41 34.27 25.48
N PRO A 795 25.20 33.28 26.35
CA PRO A 795 26.18 32.22 26.58
C PRO A 795 26.58 31.44 25.31
N ASN A 796 27.84 31.04 25.23
CA ASN A 796 28.42 30.23 24.16
C ASN A 796 28.35 30.84 22.76
N GLN A 797 28.29 32.16 22.63
CA GLN A 797 28.40 32.85 21.32
C GLN A 797 29.85 33.24 21.00
N THR A 798 30.14 33.39 19.70
CA THR A 798 31.40 33.94 19.21
C THR A 798 31.17 35.36 18.69
N LEU A 799 31.89 36.37 19.19
CA LEU A 799 31.71 37.77 18.84
C LEU A 799 32.95 38.34 18.15
N PHE A 800 32.77 39.17 17.11
CA PHE A 800 33.82 40.00 16.52
C PHE A 800 33.44 41.49 16.61
N THR A 801 34.25 42.33 17.28
CA THR A 801 33.87 43.73 17.61
C THR A 801 34.30 44.78 16.59
N GLY A 802 35.25 44.47 15.68
CA GLY A 802 35.71 45.44 14.68
C GLY A 802 36.72 46.45 15.25
N ASP A 803 36.99 47.55 14.54
CA ASP A 803 38.08 48.49 14.87
C ASP A 803 37.63 49.70 15.74
N GLY A 804 36.37 49.70 16.18
CA GLY A 804 35.82 50.70 17.10
C GLY A 804 36.36 50.56 18.53
N ALA A 805 36.11 51.54 19.40
CA ALA A 805 36.32 51.35 20.83
C ALA A 805 35.05 50.75 21.45
N ASP A 806 34.99 49.42 21.52
CA ASP A 806 33.75 48.69 21.78
C ASP A 806 33.57 48.32 23.26
N PHE A 807 32.32 48.15 23.69
CA PHE A 807 31.98 47.65 25.02
C PHE A 807 31.26 46.31 24.93
N VAL A 808 31.90 45.23 25.39
CA VAL A 808 31.34 43.88 25.36
C VAL A 808 31.09 43.40 26.78
N GLU A 809 29.84 43.05 27.09
CA GLU A 809 29.48 42.34 28.31
C GLU A 809 29.21 40.87 27.97
N SER A 810 30.18 40.02 28.25
CA SER A 810 30.09 38.59 28.03
C SER A 810 29.55 37.86 29.25
N THR A 811 28.74 36.83 28.97
CA THR A 811 28.18 35.92 29.96
C THR A 811 29.08 34.68 30.06
N GLU A 812 28.62 33.49 29.70
CA GLU A 812 29.36 32.24 29.92
C GLU A 812 29.82 31.59 28.61
N GLY A 813 31.04 31.05 28.56
CA GLY A 813 31.53 30.25 27.43
C GLY A 813 31.72 31.01 26.10
N ASN A 814 31.78 32.34 26.12
CA ASN A 814 31.90 33.14 24.90
C ASN A 814 33.31 33.12 24.30
N THR A 815 33.41 33.31 22.98
CA THR A 815 34.68 33.58 22.29
C THR A 815 34.63 34.98 21.69
N ILE A 816 35.42 35.92 22.21
CA ILE A 816 35.38 37.34 21.81
C ILE A 816 36.68 37.68 21.09
N GLN A 817 36.58 38.17 19.85
CA GLN A 817 37.70 38.71 19.09
C GLN A 817 37.51 40.20 18.91
N THR A 818 38.39 40.99 19.53
CA THR A 818 38.34 42.45 19.38
C THR A 818 39.26 42.89 18.23
N GLY A 819 38.93 44.01 17.56
CA GLY A 819 39.80 44.59 16.55
C GLY A 819 40.79 45.59 17.15
N SER A 820 41.19 46.60 16.38
CA SER A 820 42.34 47.47 16.71
C SER A 820 41.99 48.71 17.56
N GLY A 821 40.81 48.74 18.19
CA GLY A 821 40.31 49.88 18.94
C GLY A 821 40.51 49.75 20.46
N GLU A 822 40.14 50.79 21.21
CA GLU A 822 40.20 50.77 22.69
C GLU A 822 38.99 50.03 23.27
N ASP A 823 39.03 48.70 23.24
CA ASP A 823 37.92 47.85 23.67
C ASP A 823 37.86 47.64 25.18
N THR A 824 36.64 47.58 25.71
CA THR A 824 36.35 47.19 27.10
C THR A 824 35.50 45.92 27.09
N VAL A 825 36.08 44.81 27.54
CA VAL A 825 35.39 43.51 27.62
C VAL A 825 35.21 43.11 29.09
N LEU A 826 33.96 43.01 29.54
CA LEU A 826 33.59 42.32 30.77
C LEU A 826 33.41 40.84 30.44
N VAL A 827 34.29 40.00 30.96
CA VAL A 827 34.37 38.57 30.63
C VAL A 827 33.69 37.77 31.73
N GLY A 828 32.66 36.98 31.41
CA GLY A 828 32.10 36.02 32.36
C GLY A 828 32.78 34.66 32.29
N SER A 829 32.23 33.66 32.99
CA SER A 829 32.89 32.36 33.21
C SER A 829 33.18 31.61 31.90
N ASP A 830 34.29 30.87 31.88
CA ASP A 830 34.70 29.99 30.77
C ASP A 830 34.76 30.64 29.38
N SER A 831 34.84 31.97 29.34
CA SER A 831 34.94 32.74 28.10
C SER A 831 36.40 32.97 27.71
N SER A 832 36.67 33.01 26.40
CA SER A 832 37.96 33.34 25.81
C SER A 832 37.92 34.68 25.10
N VAL A 833 38.95 35.51 25.32
CA VAL A 833 39.11 36.82 24.65
C VAL A 833 40.44 36.85 23.91
N SER A 834 40.39 37.18 22.64
CA SER A 834 41.55 37.49 21.80
C SER A 834 41.48 38.97 21.43
N ALA A 835 42.30 39.79 22.07
CA ALA A 835 42.39 41.21 21.76
C ALA A 835 43.22 41.44 20.48
N GLY A 836 42.81 42.43 19.69
CA GLY A 836 43.62 42.98 18.59
C GLY A 836 44.84 43.78 19.08
N ASP A 837 45.52 44.44 18.15
CA ASP A 837 46.77 45.21 18.38
C ASP A 837 46.60 46.44 19.29
#